data_AF-A0A142EQ11-F1
#
_entry.id   AF-A0A142EQ11-F1
#
_cell.length_a   1.000
_cell.length_b   1.000
_cell.length_c   1.000
_cell.angle_alpha   90.00
_cell.angle_beta   90.00
_cell.angle_gamma   90.00
#
_symmetry.space_group_name_H-M   'P 1'
#
loop_
_entity.id
_entity.type
_entity.pdbx_description
1 polymer ?
#
loop_
_entity_poly.entity_id
_entity_poly.type
_entity_poly.pdbx_seq_one_letter_code
_entity_poly.pdbx_strand_id
1 'polypeptide(L)'
;MKQSFRFQSPLESRLVVLILILGVFFTGYASFFASLPYPNLQPGAFLDTVKVPFNSFSIGSLEIPIQLDNFLVFQNFISVAPSLALAETYLVGTAFFLFFCLVLSAISYFEKLPFIGAGIVWIILLTLTNVNGLNLGGKSTNIPLIISISGSLFPVIYFYVWKNQVPFILRFISILLVFGGSVAGMMFWSDIPNPGLYLAEHSFILALGLGLAWLFWQGHGFISGFYVLLSKAGRNLPTKISWQISLISALYFAILIILLIELKGYTISYFPTFPAWYLVVPIGILGWLSTNEKLEQSETLAGPAQSLKILYFSGFAILIWCLGKVEFSSNQPAEELIKHTLVYTQLAFTLFFIIYAMTNFLPVMNSGKSVHKILYKPYSLSYYHLRIGGLISLLVILVYMDAIVAVQANSLTSNILGDYYYQSGQKLEASFLYEDSWFKYRKNQKAKNTTAHLLFELNQPTLAKAHLEQSFAEAPQVDNIILLAERLNRENKIFEAIYYLEDGLKIFPKSTELRNNLALFYLRTNDLEKVQNLFQEGDLKNSIFNSNYLAFLGKTGVTPNPEILVEKDIPSLINQIALLRKSDLIPGQDLKKELQDGLNTNLSPMVIQAGWRNIVTESTLENPSEKIKFLDSLAGTPSYLDYTMQLQESAILQSLSAGRIGESVINLNGLAFRNPNDAAYYLNLSGLILSQNLDFNKAANDFKVAREKGFKAFSRVHYAIFKLGNKETEADSLAKEYPHLISEDLVSELTPFQNFNQTLPERLFQSWQTMPDNRSRIDFAKLLLLKKSHGLTSIQIQEIGQYIINREGENTALGTFISNPDWTVEASIKAFLTYFNLSEELSANPYHTPLILNAADRIQDPLAQYELINSASDFNQDPLLWIRKVQAARRIGLDNYASQALQDMSKWLSWDEIEMLQMRLK
;
A
#
# COMPACT_ATOMS: atom_id res chain seq x y z
N MET A 1 -44.07 32.48 45.05
CA MET A 1 -43.24 31.95 46.15
C MET A 1 -41.93 31.44 45.54
N LYS A 2 -40.82 32.19 45.67
CA LYS A 2 -39.50 31.80 45.15
C LYS A 2 -38.89 30.74 46.07
N GLN A 3 -38.97 29.47 45.72
CA GLN A 3 -38.22 28.41 46.42
C GLN A 3 -36.79 28.40 45.89
N SER A 4 -35.83 28.66 46.77
CA SER A 4 -34.39 28.53 46.49
C SER A 4 -34.03 27.06 46.37
N PHE A 5 -33.88 26.57 45.14
CA PHE A 5 -33.29 25.27 44.88
C PHE A 5 -31.80 25.30 45.25
N ARG A 6 -31.42 24.65 46.36
CA ARG A 6 -30.01 24.38 46.69
C ARG A 6 -29.53 23.17 45.89
N PHE A 7 -28.96 23.43 44.71
CA PHE A 7 -28.11 22.47 43.98
C PHE A 7 -26.66 22.68 44.41
N GLN A 8 -26.06 21.70 45.10
CA GLN A 8 -24.66 21.72 45.55
C GLN A 8 -23.92 20.45 45.08
N SER A 9 -23.67 20.28 43.78
CA SER A 9 -22.58 19.37 43.39
C SER A 9 -21.85 19.80 42.09
N PRO A 10 -20.50 19.86 42.11
CA PRO A 10 -19.68 20.12 40.93
C PRO A 10 -19.56 18.91 39.97
N LEU A 11 -20.17 17.77 40.32
CA LEU A 11 -20.03 16.50 39.61
C LEU A 11 -20.77 16.50 38.25
N GLU A 12 -21.95 17.09 38.21
CA GLU A 12 -22.83 17.09 37.03
C GLU A 12 -22.25 17.91 35.88
N SER A 13 -21.70 19.09 36.19
CA SER A 13 -20.98 19.91 35.21
C SER A 13 -19.70 19.25 34.71
N ARG A 14 -19.02 18.47 35.56
CA ARG A 14 -17.81 17.74 35.18
C ARG A 14 -18.10 16.59 34.22
N LEU A 15 -19.22 15.88 34.41
CA LEU A 15 -19.63 14.78 33.52
C LEU A 15 -19.89 15.29 32.09
N VAL A 16 -20.68 16.35 31.92
CA VAL A 16 -21.00 16.86 30.57
C VAL A 16 -19.77 17.43 29.88
N VAL A 17 -18.89 18.11 30.62
CA VAL A 17 -17.62 18.62 30.08
C VAL A 17 -16.68 17.47 29.70
N LEU A 18 -16.61 16.40 30.51
CA LEU A 18 -15.82 15.21 30.16
C LEU A 18 -16.31 14.58 28.85
N ILE A 19 -17.62 14.40 28.68
CA ILE A 19 -18.17 13.79 27.46
C ILE A 19 -17.98 14.71 26.24
N LEU A 20 -18.03 16.03 26.42
CA LEU A 20 -17.66 17.00 25.38
C LEU A 20 -16.19 16.85 24.98
N ILE A 21 -15.28 16.77 25.95
CA ILE A 21 -13.84 16.57 25.71
C ILE A 21 -13.59 15.25 24.98
N LEU A 22 -14.24 14.16 25.42
CA LEU A 22 -14.17 12.86 24.74
C LEU A 22 -14.71 12.94 23.31
N GLY A 23 -15.77 13.70 23.06
CA GLY A 23 -16.28 13.96 21.72
C GLY A 23 -15.27 14.68 20.84
N VAL A 24 -14.59 15.71 21.36
CA VAL A 24 -13.52 16.41 20.62
C VAL A 24 -12.37 15.48 20.29
N PHE A 25 -11.93 14.65 21.24
CA PHE A 25 -10.89 13.65 20.99
C PHE A 25 -11.34 12.59 19.97
N PHE A 26 -12.58 12.12 20.06
CA PHE A 26 -13.14 11.14 19.14
C PHE A 26 -13.24 11.70 17.71
N THR A 27 -13.78 12.90 17.54
CA THR A 27 -13.87 13.56 16.23
C THR A 27 -12.48 13.88 15.69
N GLY A 28 -11.54 14.32 16.55
CA GLY A 28 -10.15 14.51 16.15
C GLY A 28 -9.47 13.21 15.73
N TYR A 29 -9.71 12.11 16.44
CA TYR A 29 -9.25 10.78 16.06
C TYR A 29 -9.83 10.37 14.70
N ALA A 30 -11.14 10.50 14.51
CA ALA A 30 -11.82 10.16 13.27
C ALA A 30 -11.32 10.98 12.07
N SER A 31 -11.05 12.27 12.24
CA SER A 31 -10.62 13.15 11.13
C SER A 31 -9.12 13.06 10.81
N PHE A 32 -8.25 12.76 11.77
CA PHE A 32 -6.80 12.84 11.57
C PHE A 32 -6.06 11.51 11.67
N PHE A 33 -6.59 10.52 12.38
CA PHE A 33 -5.85 9.29 12.71
C PHE A 33 -6.54 8.01 12.23
N ALA A 34 -7.87 7.99 12.17
CA ALA A 34 -8.59 6.85 11.64
C ALA A 34 -8.33 6.74 10.13
N SER A 35 -8.03 5.53 9.66
CA SER A 35 -8.07 5.23 8.23
C SER A 35 -9.48 5.52 7.72
N LEU A 36 -9.60 6.45 6.78
CA LEU A 36 -10.91 6.81 6.22
C LEU A 36 -11.58 5.55 5.68
N PRO A 37 -12.80 5.23 6.13
CA PRO A 37 -13.51 4.03 5.68
C PRO A 37 -13.93 4.12 4.21
N TYR A 38 -13.95 5.34 3.65
CA TYR A 38 -14.22 5.64 2.24
C TYR A 38 -13.55 6.97 1.83
N PRO A 39 -13.01 7.10 0.60
CA PRO A 39 -12.84 6.05 -0.42
C PRO A 39 -11.74 5.05 -0.01
N ASN A 40 -12.00 3.76 -0.26
CA ASN A 40 -11.07 2.68 0.08
C ASN A 40 -10.29 2.25 -1.17
N LEU A 41 -9.29 3.05 -1.55
CA LEU A 41 -8.36 2.74 -2.63
C LEU A 41 -7.09 2.11 -2.04
N GLN A 42 -6.73 0.94 -2.54
CA GLN A 42 -5.57 0.19 -2.08
C GLN A 42 -4.62 -0.11 -3.25
N PRO A 43 -3.30 -0.16 -3.03
CA PRO A 43 -2.37 -0.63 -4.05
C PRO A 43 -2.43 -2.15 -4.17
N GLY A 44 -2.78 -2.66 -5.35
CA GLY A 44 -2.47 -4.02 -5.78
C GLY A 44 -1.08 -4.05 -6.44
N ALA A 45 -0.28 -5.08 -6.20
CA ALA A 45 1.05 -5.22 -6.80
C ALA A 45 1.12 -6.44 -7.73
N PHE A 46 1.89 -6.33 -8.80
CA PHE A 46 2.23 -7.43 -9.70
C PHE A 46 3.67 -7.30 -10.18
N LEU A 47 4.24 -8.39 -10.68
CA LEU A 47 5.63 -8.43 -11.14
C LEU A 47 5.71 -8.48 -12.66
N ASP A 48 6.77 -7.88 -13.17
CA ASP A 48 7.32 -8.12 -14.50
C ASP A 48 8.82 -8.43 -14.38
N THR A 49 9.47 -8.85 -15.46
CA THR A 49 10.89 -9.19 -15.45
C THR A 49 11.68 -8.38 -16.46
N VAL A 50 12.91 -8.04 -16.13
CA VAL A 50 13.88 -7.44 -17.04
C VAL A 50 15.19 -8.22 -17.00
N LYS A 51 15.71 -8.54 -18.20
CA LYS A 51 17.04 -9.13 -18.36
C LYS A 51 18.11 -8.10 -18.03
N VAL A 52 18.89 -8.40 -16.99
CA VAL A 52 20.05 -7.63 -16.56
C VAL A 52 21.35 -8.40 -16.85
N PRO A 53 22.43 -7.70 -17.20
CA PRO A 53 23.74 -8.31 -17.36
C PRO A 53 24.25 -8.81 -16.01
N PHE A 54 24.78 -10.02 -15.98
CA PHE A 54 25.35 -10.62 -14.77
C PHE A 54 26.85 -10.85 -14.90
N ASN A 55 27.25 -11.56 -15.94
CA ASN A 55 28.66 -11.68 -16.33
C ASN A 55 28.75 -11.85 -17.85
N SER A 56 29.93 -11.61 -18.41
CA SER A 56 30.25 -12.05 -19.76
C SER A 56 31.65 -12.64 -19.79
N PHE A 57 31.84 -13.61 -20.67
CA PHE A 57 33.13 -14.25 -20.89
C PHE A 57 33.50 -14.10 -22.35
N SER A 58 34.66 -13.50 -22.60
CA SER A 58 35.18 -13.29 -23.94
C SER A 58 36.27 -14.32 -24.24
N ILE A 59 36.19 -14.98 -25.39
CA ILE A 59 37.28 -15.78 -25.96
C ILE A 59 37.43 -15.35 -27.42
N GLY A 60 38.58 -14.76 -27.76
CA GLY A 60 38.80 -14.23 -29.10
C GLY A 60 37.76 -13.20 -29.46
N SER A 61 37.04 -13.42 -30.55
CA SER A 61 35.94 -12.56 -31.02
C SER A 61 34.56 -12.98 -30.48
N LEU A 62 34.44 -14.07 -29.72
CA LEU A 62 33.17 -14.54 -29.16
C LEU A 62 32.96 -13.99 -27.76
N GLU A 63 31.80 -13.39 -27.54
CA GLU A 63 31.32 -13.02 -26.21
C GLU A 63 30.15 -13.93 -25.81
N ILE A 64 30.26 -14.55 -24.63
CA ILE A 64 29.25 -15.44 -24.05
C ILE A 64 28.63 -14.70 -22.86
N PRO A 65 27.53 -13.94 -23.06
CA PRO A 65 26.88 -13.22 -21.99
C PRO A 65 25.96 -14.15 -21.18
N ILE A 66 26.01 -14.03 -19.86
CA ILE A 66 24.93 -14.50 -18.98
C ILE A 66 24.11 -13.28 -18.58
N GLN A 67 22.82 -13.36 -18.89
CA GLN A 67 21.82 -12.41 -18.45
C GLN A 67 20.89 -13.13 -17.48
N LEU A 68 20.56 -12.45 -16.38
CA LEU A 68 19.65 -12.95 -15.36
C LEU A 68 18.40 -12.07 -15.33
N ASP A 69 17.29 -12.62 -14.88
CA ASP A 69 16.04 -11.88 -14.76
C ASP A 69 15.96 -11.21 -13.38
N ASN A 70 15.88 -9.88 -13.39
CA ASN A 70 15.46 -9.10 -12.23
C ASN A 70 13.96 -8.83 -12.32
N PHE A 71 13.31 -8.69 -11.17
CA PHE A 71 11.93 -8.29 -11.11
C PHE A 71 11.75 -6.78 -11.12
N LEU A 72 10.68 -6.36 -11.76
CA LEU A 72 10.10 -5.02 -11.69
C LEU A 72 8.76 -5.18 -10.95
N VAL A 73 8.53 -4.36 -9.93
CA VAL A 73 7.29 -4.33 -9.17
C VAL A 73 6.43 -3.19 -9.71
N PHE A 74 5.28 -3.53 -10.29
CA PHE A 74 4.27 -2.56 -10.66
C PHE A 74 3.12 -2.59 -9.65
N GLN A 75 2.51 -1.43 -9.41
CA GLN A 75 1.43 -1.25 -8.44
C GLN A 75 0.25 -0.52 -9.07
N ASN A 76 -0.92 -1.15 -9.16
CA ASN A 76 -2.15 -0.51 -9.60
C ASN A 76 -3.00 -0.10 -8.38
N PHE A 77 -3.80 0.95 -8.51
CA PHE A 77 -4.83 1.26 -7.52
C PHE A 77 -6.07 0.43 -7.81
N ILE A 78 -6.62 -0.22 -6.79
CA ILE A 78 -7.89 -0.95 -6.84
C ILE A 78 -8.89 -0.30 -5.90
N SER A 79 -10.17 -0.30 -6.29
CA SER A 79 -11.26 0.10 -5.40
C SER A 79 -11.73 -1.12 -4.64
N VAL A 80 -11.70 -1.02 -3.31
CA VAL A 80 -12.20 -2.06 -2.39
C VAL A 80 -13.50 -1.57 -1.75
N ALA A 81 -14.36 -2.50 -1.35
CA ALA A 81 -15.58 -2.16 -0.65
C ALA A 81 -15.28 -1.31 0.62
N PRO A 82 -16.17 -0.37 1.00
CA PRO A 82 -15.96 0.44 2.19
C PRO A 82 -15.82 -0.41 3.45
N SER A 83 -14.91 -0.02 4.34
CA SER A 83 -14.62 -0.79 5.55
C SER A 83 -15.76 -0.70 6.58
N LEU A 84 -15.87 -1.75 7.42
CA LEU A 84 -16.90 -1.83 8.47
C LEU A 84 -16.35 -1.26 9.79
N ALA A 85 -17.09 -0.34 10.41
CA ALA A 85 -16.72 0.33 11.66
C ALA A 85 -17.68 -0.09 12.81
N LEU A 86 -17.66 -1.38 13.15
CA LEU A 86 -18.58 -1.98 14.13
C LEU A 86 -18.34 -1.42 15.54
N ALA A 87 -17.08 -1.36 15.98
CA ALA A 87 -16.73 -0.95 17.33
C ALA A 87 -17.06 0.54 17.57
N GLU A 88 -16.75 1.37 16.58
CA GLU A 88 -17.03 2.81 16.55
C GLU A 88 -18.54 3.07 16.59
N THR A 89 -19.32 2.28 15.84
CA THR A 89 -20.78 2.39 15.82
C THR A 89 -21.40 2.09 17.18
N TYR A 90 -20.97 1.01 17.86
CA TYR A 90 -21.45 0.71 19.22
C TYR A 90 -21.02 1.77 20.23
N LEU A 91 -19.79 2.28 20.13
CA LEU A 91 -19.26 3.32 21.01
C LEU A 91 -20.08 4.61 20.87
N VAL A 92 -20.31 5.07 19.64
CA VAL A 92 -21.13 6.26 19.37
C VAL A 92 -22.58 6.05 19.78
N GLY A 93 -23.17 4.89 19.48
CA GLY A 93 -24.55 4.57 19.90
C GLY A 93 -24.71 4.61 21.43
N THR A 94 -23.71 4.10 22.16
CA THR A 94 -23.68 4.16 23.63
C THR A 94 -23.54 5.61 24.13
N ALA A 95 -22.67 6.40 23.51
CA ALA A 95 -22.51 7.82 23.86
C ALA A 95 -23.81 8.60 23.63
N PHE A 96 -24.46 8.43 22.49
CA PHE A 96 -25.77 9.02 22.18
C PHE A 96 -26.84 8.62 23.20
N PHE A 97 -26.91 7.34 23.56
CA PHE A 97 -27.83 6.88 24.59
C PHE A 97 -27.62 7.58 25.95
N LEU A 98 -26.37 7.79 26.37
CA LEU A 98 -26.07 8.54 27.59
C LEU A 98 -26.50 10.01 27.48
N PHE A 99 -26.28 10.64 26.33
CA PHE A 99 -26.76 12.01 26.08
C PHE A 99 -28.29 12.11 26.13
N PHE A 100 -29.01 11.14 25.59
CA PHE A 100 -30.47 11.10 25.66
C PHE A 100 -30.94 11.08 27.11
N CYS A 101 -30.31 10.25 27.95
CA CYS A 101 -30.61 10.21 29.38
C CYS A 101 -30.33 11.56 30.08
N LEU A 102 -29.23 12.25 29.72
CA LEU A 102 -28.91 13.59 30.25
C LEU A 102 -29.94 14.65 29.82
N VAL A 103 -30.32 14.67 28.54
CA VAL A 103 -31.30 15.60 27.98
C VAL A 103 -32.67 15.39 28.64
N LEU A 104 -33.14 14.14 28.74
CA LEU A 104 -34.40 13.79 29.41
C LEU A 104 -34.38 14.15 30.90
N SER A 105 -33.25 13.95 31.58
CA SER A 105 -33.07 14.38 32.97
C SER A 105 -33.18 15.89 33.12
N ALA A 106 -32.62 16.67 32.19
CA ALA A 106 -32.75 18.12 32.18
C ALA A 106 -34.19 18.59 31.90
N ILE A 107 -34.88 17.94 30.94
CA ILE A 107 -36.27 18.24 30.58
C ILE A 107 -37.21 18.01 31.77
N SER A 108 -36.94 17.02 32.65
CA SER A 108 -37.76 16.76 33.83
C SER A 108 -37.86 17.94 34.84
N TYR A 109 -37.05 18.98 34.67
CA TYR A 109 -37.09 20.23 35.45
C TYR A 109 -37.81 21.39 34.75
N PHE A 110 -38.30 21.20 33.53
CA PHE A 110 -38.92 22.28 32.77
C PHE A 110 -40.21 22.77 33.40
N GLU A 111 -40.59 24.01 33.07
CA GLU A 111 -41.92 24.52 33.35
C GLU A 111 -42.96 23.86 32.44
N LYS A 112 -44.25 24.01 32.76
CA LYS A 112 -45.35 23.24 32.14
C LYS A 112 -45.37 23.26 30.61
N LEU A 113 -45.35 24.45 29.99
CA LEU A 113 -45.46 24.55 28.53
C LEU A 113 -44.19 24.02 27.83
N PRO A 114 -42.96 24.41 28.23
CA PRO A 114 -41.74 23.82 27.68
C PRO A 114 -41.64 22.30 27.90
N PHE A 115 -42.09 21.78 29.05
CA PHE A 115 -42.08 20.34 29.34
C PHE A 115 -42.94 19.56 28.33
N ILE A 116 -44.18 20.02 28.10
CA ILE A 116 -45.09 19.40 27.12
C ILE A 116 -44.50 19.48 25.71
N GLY A 117 -43.98 20.66 25.33
CA GLY A 117 -43.35 20.85 24.02
C GLY A 117 -42.16 19.92 23.81
N ALA A 118 -41.28 19.78 24.81
CA ALA A 118 -40.13 18.88 24.75
C ALA A 118 -40.56 17.41 24.65
N GLY A 119 -41.62 17.00 25.35
CA GLY A 119 -42.21 15.67 25.23
C GLY A 119 -42.75 15.37 23.83
N ILE A 120 -43.46 16.32 23.20
CA ILE A 120 -43.95 16.19 21.82
C ILE A 120 -42.78 16.04 20.84
N VAL A 121 -41.77 16.91 20.95
CA VAL A 121 -40.57 16.85 20.09
C VAL A 121 -39.85 15.52 20.27
N TRP A 122 -39.72 15.03 21.51
CA TRP A 122 -39.11 13.73 21.79
C TRP A 122 -39.85 12.57 21.12
N ILE A 123 -41.19 12.55 21.18
CA ILE A 123 -42.03 11.55 20.51
C ILE A 123 -41.85 11.60 19.00
N ILE A 124 -41.83 12.80 18.41
CA ILE A 124 -41.60 12.97 16.96
C ILE A 124 -40.23 12.42 16.58
N LEU A 125 -39.18 12.77 17.31
CA LEU A 125 -37.83 12.29 17.02
C LEU A 125 -37.74 10.76 17.15
N LEU A 126 -38.32 10.17 18.20
CA LEU A 126 -38.39 8.72 18.35
C LEU A 126 -39.13 8.06 17.18
N THR A 127 -40.21 8.67 16.70
CA THR A 127 -40.96 8.13 15.54
C THR A 127 -40.08 8.12 14.28
N LEU A 128 -39.27 9.15 14.07
CA LEU A 128 -38.35 9.24 12.92
C LEU A 128 -37.19 8.24 12.97
N THR A 129 -36.83 7.71 14.14
CA THR A 129 -35.78 6.68 14.26
C THR A 129 -36.15 5.32 13.69
N ASN A 130 -37.42 5.10 13.27
CA ASN A 130 -37.88 3.82 12.75
C ASN A 130 -37.64 2.61 13.69
N VAL A 131 -37.69 2.80 15.02
CA VAL A 131 -37.54 1.72 16.02
C VAL A 131 -38.49 0.53 15.80
N ASN A 132 -39.60 0.72 15.09
CA ASN A 132 -40.52 -0.34 14.68
C ASN A 132 -39.85 -1.43 13.81
N GLY A 133 -38.73 -1.11 13.15
CA GLY A 133 -37.94 -2.09 12.40
C GLY A 133 -37.31 -3.19 13.26
N LEU A 134 -37.38 -3.09 14.60
CA LEU A 134 -37.05 -4.20 15.51
C LEU A 134 -38.02 -5.39 15.43
N ASN A 135 -39.15 -5.25 14.72
CA ASN A 135 -40.11 -6.33 14.44
C ASN A 135 -40.62 -7.09 15.68
N LEU A 136 -40.71 -6.43 16.83
CA LEU A 136 -41.23 -7.05 18.06
C LEU A 136 -42.72 -7.41 17.89
N GLY A 137 -43.06 -8.68 18.07
CA GLY A 137 -44.46 -9.14 17.97
C GLY A 137 -45.03 -9.10 16.54
N GLY A 138 -44.17 -9.04 15.52
CA GLY A 138 -44.54 -9.04 14.11
C GLY A 138 -43.77 -8.00 13.29
N LYS A 139 -43.87 -8.10 11.96
CA LYS A 139 -43.19 -7.15 11.06
C LYS A 139 -43.74 -5.73 11.23
N SER A 140 -42.86 -4.77 11.51
CA SER A 140 -43.13 -3.34 11.62
C SER A 140 -44.28 -2.95 12.57
N THR A 141 -44.50 -3.71 13.65
CA THR A 141 -45.51 -3.32 14.65
C THR A 141 -45.09 -2.04 15.40
N ASN A 142 -46.04 -1.38 16.05
CA ASN A 142 -45.78 -0.19 16.87
C ASN A 142 -45.28 -0.52 18.30
N ILE A 143 -45.10 -1.81 18.63
CA ILE A 143 -44.70 -2.23 19.99
C ILE A 143 -43.34 -1.63 20.39
N PRO A 144 -42.28 -1.67 19.56
CA PRO A 144 -41.00 -1.05 19.91
C PRO A 144 -41.10 0.46 20.19
N LEU A 145 -41.88 1.19 19.39
CA LEU A 145 -42.10 2.62 19.60
C LEU A 145 -42.82 2.89 20.92
N ILE A 146 -43.86 2.11 21.24
CA ILE A 146 -44.59 2.23 22.52
C ILE A 146 -43.65 1.96 23.70
N ILE A 147 -42.82 0.92 23.62
CA ILE A 147 -41.82 0.60 24.66
C ILE A 147 -40.80 1.75 24.79
N SER A 148 -40.32 2.30 23.67
CA SER A 148 -39.35 3.40 23.66
C SER A 148 -39.92 4.68 24.28
N ILE A 149 -41.15 5.07 23.91
CA ILE A 149 -41.84 6.24 24.47
C ILE A 149 -42.08 6.02 25.97
N SER A 150 -42.60 4.86 26.33
CA SER A 150 -42.89 4.50 27.72
C SER A 150 -41.63 4.52 28.58
N GLY A 151 -40.59 3.78 28.18
CA GLY A 151 -39.34 3.65 28.90
C GLY A 151 -38.58 4.96 29.06
N SER A 152 -38.67 5.87 28.07
CA SER A 152 -38.01 7.17 28.14
C SER A 152 -38.82 8.23 28.88
N LEU A 153 -40.13 8.35 28.64
CA LEU A 153 -40.95 9.44 29.18
C LEU A 153 -41.62 9.14 30.52
N PHE A 154 -41.99 7.89 30.86
CA PHE A 154 -42.57 7.59 32.18
C PHE A 154 -41.69 8.03 33.35
N PRO A 155 -40.38 7.72 33.42
CA PRO A 155 -39.54 8.21 34.51
C PRO A 155 -39.42 9.74 34.53
N VAL A 156 -39.40 10.38 33.35
CA VAL A 156 -39.35 11.85 33.22
C VAL A 156 -40.62 12.51 33.76
N ILE A 157 -41.79 11.99 33.38
CA ILE A 157 -43.09 12.43 33.88
C ILE A 157 -43.20 12.16 35.39
N TYR A 158 -42.66 11.02 35.86
CA TYR A 158 -42.66 10.68 37.28
C TYR A 158 -41.98 11.77 38.13
N PHE A 159 -40.77 12.19 37.72
CA PHE A 159 -40.04 13.24 38.39
C PHE A 159 -40.65 14.63 38.22
N TYR A 160 -41.28 14.90 37.08
CA TYR A 160 -41.95 16.17 36.82
C TYR A 160 -43.19 16.36 37.71
N VAL A 161 -44.06 15.35 37.80
CA VAL A 161 -45.36 15.45 38.49
C VAL A 161 -45.27 15.13 39.98
N TRP A 162 -44.65 14.00 40.35
CA TRP A 162 -44.72 13.49 41.73
C TRP A 162 -43.46 13.75 42.56
N LYS A 163 -42.28 13.84 41.94
CA LYS A 163 -40.98 13.92 42.64
C LYS A 163 -40.10 15.08 42.15
N ASN A 164 -40.66 16.28 42.20
CA ASN A 164 -40.03 17.51 41.71
C ASN A 164 -38.78 17.98 42.48
N GLN A 165 -38.49 17.45 43.69
CA GLN A 165 -37.35 17.84 44.53
C GLN A 165 -36.14 16.88 44.47
N VAL A 166 -36.22 15.79 43.71
CA VAL A 166 -35.12 14.80 43.60
C VAL A 166 -33.92 15.40 42.86
N PRO A 167 -32.67 15.23 43.35
CA PRO A 167 -31.46 15.76 42.71
C PRO A 167 -31.21 15.15 41.32
N PHE A 168 -30.52 15.90 40.46
CA PHE A 168 -30.34 15.55 39.05
C PHE A 168 -29.66 14.20 38.85
N ILE A 169 -28.61 13.86 39.61
CA ILE A 169 -27.93 12.56 39.48
C ILE A 169 -28.84 11.36 39.73
N LEU A 170 -29.76 11.43 40.69
CA LEU A 170 -30.71 10.35 40.96
C LEU A 170 -31.77 10.23 39.86
N ARG A 171 -32.19 11.36 39.27
CA ARG A 171 -33.06 11.35 38.08
C ARG A 171 -32.37 10.71 36.90
N PHE A 172 -31.12 11.09 36.64
CA PHE A 172 -30.29 10.54 35.58
C PHE A 172 -30.12 9.03 35.72
N ILE A 173 -29.70 8.54 36.90
CA ILE A 173 -29.54 7.10 37.14
C ILE A 173 -30.88 6.37 36.97
N SER A 174 -31.98 6.93 37.47
CA SER A 174 -33.30 6.30 37.35
C SER A 174 -33.77 6.24 35.89
N ILE A 175 -33.60 7.32 35.12
CA ILE A 175 -33.91 7.36 33.69
C ILE A 175 -33.01 6.39 32.93
N LEU A 176 -31.70 6.36 33.24
CA LEU A 176 -30.74 5.45 32.63
C LEU A 176 -31.14 3.99 32.85
N LEU A 177 -31.54 3.61 34.06
CA LEU A 177 -31.95 2.25 34.38
C LEU A 177 -33.27 1.86 33.72
N VAL A 178 -34.28 2.74 33.75
CA VAL A 178 -35.60 2.44 33.16
C VAL A 178 -35.53 2.44 31.63
N PHE A 179 -34.96 3.48 31.02
CA PHE A 179 -34.83 3.56 29.57
C PHE A 179 -33.84 2.51 29.05
N GLY A 180 -32.74 2.28 29.77
CA GLY A 180 -31.76 1.24 29.44
C GLY A 180 -32.34 -0.16 29.56
N GLY A 181 -33.16 -0.42 30.59
CA GLY A 181 -33.92 -1.66 30.71
C GLY A 181 -34.92 -1.87 29.57
N SER A 182 -35.61 -0.81 29.13
CA SER A 182 -36.49 -0.88 27.96
C SER A 182 -35.71 -1.16 26.67
N VAL A 183 -34.58 -0.50 26.46
CA VAL A 183 -33.68 -0.75 25.31
C VAL A 183 -33.15 -2.18 25.32
N ALA A 184 -32.67 -2.66 26.46
CA ALA A 184 -32.19 -4.04 26.63
C ALA A 184 -33.29 -5.07 26.39
N GLY A 185 -34.51 -4.82 26.90
CA GLY A 185 -35.67 -5.68 26.65
C GLY A 185 -36.02 -5.75 25.16
N MET A 186 -36.01 -4.60 24.46
CA MET A 186 -36.22 -4.57 23.01
C MET A 186 -35.13 -5.34 22.24
N MET A 187 -33.86 -5.22 22.65
CA MET A 187 -32.78 -6.01 22.04
C MET A 187 -32.96 -7.51 22.26
N PHE A 188 -33.37 -7.93 23.46
CA PHE A 188 -33.53 -9.33 23.82
C PHE A 188 -34.71 -10.01 23.11
N TRP A 189 -35.81 -9.27 22.89
CA TRP A 189 -37.03 -9.82 22.28
C TRP A 189 -37.10 -9.63 20.75
N SER A 190 -36.13 -8.96 20.13
CA SER A 190 -36.16 -8.64 18.70
C SER A 190 -35.72 -9.82 17.83
N ASP A 191 -36.45 -10.03 16.74
CA ASP A 191 -36.22 -11.12 15.78
C ASP A 191 -35.21 -10.75 14.67
N ILE A 192 -34.69 -9.52 14.65
CA ILE A 192 -33.74 -9.07 13.61
C ILE A 192 -32.29 -9.45 13.97
N PRO A 193 -31.40 -9.65 12.98
CA PRO A 193 -29.99 -9.90 13.26
C PRO A 193 -29.32 -8.67 13.87
N ASN A 194 -28.60 -8.84 14.98
CA ASN A 194 -27.87 -7.75 15.65
C ASN A 194 -28.75 -6.52 16.00
N PRO A 195 -29.80 -6.66 16.83
CA PRO A 195 -30.70 -5.55 17.18
C PRO A 195 -29.99 -4.41 17.92
N GLY A 196 -28.89 -4.71 18.61
CA GLY A 196 -28.03 -3.69 19.23
C GLY A 196 -27.38 -2.76 18.20
N LEU A 197 -26.91 -3.32 17.08
CA LEU A 197 -26.35 -2.54 15.97
C LEU A 197 -27.43 -1.68 15.30
N TYR A 198 -28.62 -2.24 15.10
CA TYR A 198 -29.76 -1.51 14.56
C TYR A 198 -30.07 -0.25 15.37
N LEU A 199 -30.17 -0.41 16.70
CA LEU A 199 -30.43 0.70 17.61
C LEU A 199 -29.27 1.70 17.66
N ALA A 200 -28.02 1.22 17.61
CA ALA A 200 -26.85 2.09 17.57
C ALA A 200 -26.85 2.97 16.30
N GLU A 201 -27.13 2.41 15.13
CA GLU A 201 -27.21 3.18 13.88
C GLU A 201 -28.40 4.17 13.89
N HIS A 202 -29.59 3.73 14.28
CA HIS A 202 -30.78 4.59 14.29
C HIS A 202 -30.76 5.66 15.38
N SER A 203 -29.96 5.48 16.45
CA SER A 203 -29.72 6.52 17.45
C SER A 203 -29.12 7.79 16.84
N PHE A 204 -28.43 7.68 15.70
CA PHE A 204 -27.88 8.83 15.00
C PHE A 204 -28.97 9.82 14.53
N ILE A 205 -30.15 9.35 14.10
CA ILE A 205 -31.27 10.21 13.69
C ILE A 205 -31.74 11.07 14.87
N LEU A 206 -31.89 10.44 16.04
CA LEU A 206 -32.32 11.10 17.27
C LEU A 206 -31.27 12.11 17.76
N ALA A 207 -30.00 11.72 17.75
CA ALA A 207 -28.87 12.59 18.09
C ALA A 207 -28.78 13.79 17.15
N LEU A 208 -28.90 13.56 15.84
CA LEU A 208 -28.89 14.61 14.85
C LEU A 208 -30.06 15.58 15.05
N GLY A 209 -31.27 15.10 15.29
CA GLY A 209 -32.42 15.95 15.60
C GLY A 209 -32.20 16.87 16.81
N LEU A 210 -31.62 16.35 17.89
CA LEU A 210 -31.24 17.14 19.07
C LEU A 210 -30.10 18.15 18.75
N GLY A 211 -29.12 17.74 17.97
CA GLY A 211 -28.02 18.61 17.51
C GLY A 211 -28.52 19.76 16.63
N LEU A 212 -29.42 19.49 15.69
CA LEU A 212 -30.05 20.52 14.86
C LEU A 212 -30.94 21.47 15.69
N ALA A 213 -31.66 20.95 16.70
CA ALA A 213 -32.39 21.80 17.64
C ALA A 213 -31.45 22.74 18.42
N TRP A 214 -30.27 22.25 18.81
CA TRP A 214 -29.23 23.09 19.42
C TRP A 214 -28.69 24.15 18.44
N LEU A 215 -28.50 23.81 17.16
CA LEU A 215 -28.12 24.80 16.13
C LEU A 215 -29.15 25.91 15.99
N PHE A 216 -30.45 25.57 15.93
CA PHE A 216 -31.51 26.58 15.90
C PHE A 216 -31.50 27.43 17.17
N TRP A 217 -31.23 26.82 18.33
CA TRP A 217 -31.08 27.58 19.56
C TRP A 217 -29.87 28.53 19.51
N GLN A 218 -28.76 28.13 18.89
CA GLN A 218 -27.51 28.90 18.81
C GLN A 218 -27.25 29.60 17.46
N GLY A 219 -28.31 29.86 16.68
CA GLY A 219 -28.19 30.46 15.34
C GLY A 219 -27.57 31.86 15.27
N HIS A 220 -27.53 32.60 16.37
CA HIS A 220 -26.83 33.90 16.47
C HIS A 220 -25.63 33.85 17.43
N GLY A 221 -25.22 32.65 17.86
CA GLY A 221 -24.25 32.45 18.94
C GLY A 221 -22.90 33.11 18.67
N PHE A 222 -22.44 33.08 17.41
CA PHE A 222 -21.17 33.67 17.01
C PHE A 222 -21.13 35.19 17.23
N ILE A 223 -22.03 35.94 16.56
CA ILE A 223 -22.06 37.40 16.65
C ILE A 223 -22.49 37.89 18.03
N SER A 224 -23.45 37.21 18.67
CA SER A 224 -23.89 37.59 20.00
C SER A 224 -22.81 37.35 21.07
N GLY A 225 -22.01 36.29 20.96
CA GLY A 225 -20.86 36.07 21.82
C GLY A 225 -19.77 37.12 21.64
N PHE A 226 -19.44 37.47 20.39
CA PHE A 226 -18.51 38.58 20.11
C PHE A 226 -19.01 39.91 20.66
N TYR A 227 -20.31 40.19 20.55
CA TYR A 227 -20.90 41.38 21.12
C TYR A 227 -20.72 41.43 22.65
N VAL A 228 -20.94 40.30 23.34
CA VAL A 228 -20.69 40.20 24.79
C VAL A 228 -19.22 40.46 25.13
N LEU A 229 -18.28 39.87 24.38
CA LEU A 229 -16.84 40.10 24.57
C LEU A 229 -16.45 41.57 24.38
N LEU A 230 -16.89 42.19 23.29
CA LEU A 230 -16.62 43.61 23.01
C LEU A 230 -17.23 44.52 24.07
N SER A 231 -18.46 44.24 24.52
CA SER A 231 -19.11 45.01 25.59
C SER A 231 -18.41 44.85 26.94
N LYS A 232 -17.82 43.70 27.24
CA LYS A 232 -17.01 43.48 28.45
C LYS A 232 -15.66 44.20 28.35
N ALA A 233 -14.99 44.10 27.21
CA ALA A 233 -13.69 44.73 26.97
C ALA A 233 -13.76 46.27 26.91
N GLY A 234 -14.82 46.83 26.31
CA GLY A 234 -15.05 48.27 26.21
C GLY A 234 -15.63 48.92 27.47
N ARG A 235 -15.68 48.21 28.60
CA ARG A 235 -16.25 48.75 29.84
C ARG A 235 -15.43 49.94 30.34
N ASN A 236 -16.12 51.04 30.67
CA ASN A 236 -15.53 52.32 31.10
C ASN A 236 -14.65 53.01 30.05
N LEU A 237 -14.71 52.57 28.79
CA LEU A 237 -13.99 53.19 27.67
C LEU A 237 -15.00 53.63 26.60
N PRO A 238 -14.89 54.85 26.04
CA PRO A 238 -15.75 55.30 24.95
C PRO A 238 -15.29 54.70 23.60
N THR A 239 -15.39 53.38 23.47
CA THR A 239 -15.05 52.65 22.23
C THR A 239 -16.24 52.62 21.26
N LYS A 240 -15.95 52.66 19.96
CA LYS A 240 -16.98 52.56 18.89
C LYS A 240 -17.43 51.11 18.69
N ILE A 241 -17.99 50.47 19.71
CA ILE A 241 -18.47 49.08 19.69
C ILE A 241 -19.47 48.86 18.54
N SER A 242 -20.33 49.85 18.24
CA SER A 242 -21.30 49.74 17.14
C SER A 242 -20.63 49.56 15.78
N TRP A 243 -19.48 50.19 15.54
CA TRP A 243 -18.73 50.03 14.29
C TRP A 243 -17.98 48.69 14.27
N GLN A 244 -17.38 48.31 15.40
CA GLN A 244 -16.66 47.03 15.54
C GLN A 244 -17.59 45.84 15.29
N ILE A 245 -18.77 45.82 15.92
CA ILE A 245 -19.73 44.72 15.74
C ILE A 245 -20.30 44.70 14.32
N SER A 246 -20.56 45.86 13.71
CA SER A 246 -21.03 45.93 12.31
C SER A 246 -19.96 45.41 11.34
N LEU A 247 -18.69 45.76 11.55
CA LEU A 247 -17.58 45.26 10.73
C LEU A 247 -17.40 43.75 10.88
N ILE A 248 -17.36 43.24 12.12
CA ILE A 248 -17.27 41.79 12.38
C ILE A 248 -18.47 41.05 11.77
N SER A 249 -19.66 41.61 11.88
CA SER A 249 -20.87 41.05 11.29
C SER A 249 -20.80 41.02 9.76
N ALA A 250 -20.34 42.10 9.13
CA ALA A 250 -20.18 42.16 7.67
C ALA A 250 -19.16 41.12 7.16
N LEU A 251 -18.02 40.98 7.86
CA LEU A 251 -17.02 39.96 7.55
C LEU A 251 -17.57 38.54 7.74
N TYR A 252 -18.27 38.28 8.84
CA TYR A 252 -18.89 36.97 9.09
C TYR A 252 -19.97 36.64 8.06
N PHE A 253 -20.78 37.62 7.65
CA PHE A 253 -21.73 37.44 6.55
C PHE A 253 -21.05 37.12 5.23
N ALA A 254 -19.97 37.82 4.90
CA ALA A 254 -19.21 37.51 3.69
C ALA A 254 -18.73 36.05 3.72
N ILE A 255 -18.20 35.57 4.86
CA ILE A 255 -17.82 34.17 5.04
C ILE A 255 -19.03 33.23 4.84
N LEU A 256 -20.16 33.50 5.49
CA LEU A 256 -21.36 32.66 5.35
C LEU A 256 -21.92 32.64 3.92
N ILE A 257 -21.82 33.76 3.19
CA ILE A 257 -22.23 33.84 1.79
C ILE A 257 -21.27 33.06 0.88
N ILE A 258 -19.96 33.14 1.12
CA ILE A 258 -18.96 32.32 0.39
C ILE A 258 -19.24 30.83 0.62
N LEU A 259 -19.46 30.43 1.88
CA LEU A 259 -19.84 29.05 2.21
C LEU A 259 -21.16 28.64 1.55
N LEU A 260 -22.16 29.53 1.50
CA LEU A 260 -23.42 29.27 0.80
C LEU A 260 -23.24 29.04 -0.71
N ILE A 261 -22.35 29.82 -1.35
CA ILE A 261 -22.01 29.69 -2.78
C ILE A 261 -21.28 28.36 -3.03
N GLU A 262 -20.39 27.97 -2.13
CA GLU A 262 -19.67 26.69 -2.18
C GLU A 262 -20.62 25.50 -2.03
N LEU A 263 -21.60 25.57 -1.12
CA LEU A 263 -22.64 24.54 -0.98
C LEU A 263 -23.50 24.39 -2.25
N LYS A 264 -23.64 25.45 -3.05
CA LYS A 264 -24.30 25.42 -4.36
C LYS A 264 -23.43 24.77 -5.45
N GLY A 265 -22.15 24.51 -5.18
CA GLY A 265 -21.21 23.87 -6.08
C GLY A 265 -20.30 24.82 -6.86
N TYR A 266 -20.23 26.10 -6.49
CA TYR A 266 -19.33 27.07 -7.13
C TYR A 266 -18.11 27.34 -6.24
N THR A 267 -16.91 27.20 -6.78
CA THR A 267 -15.66 27.51 -6.07
C THR A 267 -15.18 28.93 -6.41
N ILE A 268 -14.84 29.72 -5.39
CA ILE A 268 -14.27 31.07 -5.57
C ILE A 268 -12.76 30.99 -5.32
N SER A 269 -11.95 30.93 -6.38
CA SER A 269 -10.51 30.65 -6.31
C SER A 269 -9.68 31.66 -5.49
N TYR A 270 -10.18 32.88 -5.26
CA TYR A 270 -9.44 33.95 -4.59
C TYR A 270 -9.67 34.03 -3.07
N PHE A 271 -10.59 33.24 -2.53
CA PHE A 271 -10.88 33.23 -1.09
C PHE A 271 -10.61 31.84 -0.50
N PRO A 272 -9.86 31.74 0.61
CA PRO A 272 -9.68 30.47 1.29
C PRO A 272 -11.05 30.03 1.86
N THR A 273 -11.59 28.93 1.35
CA THR A 273 -12.75 28.27 1.96
C THR A 273 -12.30 27.23 2.97
N PHE A 274 -13.20 26.87 3.89
CA PHE A 274 -12.96 25.82 4.87
C PHE A 274 -14.27 25.05 5.12
N PRO A 275 -14.21 23.78 5.57
CA PRO A 275 -15.41 23.00 5.86
C PRO A 275 -16.34 23.73 6.84
N ALA A 276 -17.60 23.95 6.44
CA ALA A 276 -18.54 24.77 7.21
C ALA A 276 -18.74 24.29 8.65
N TRP A 277 -18.60 22.98 8.91
CA TRP A 277 -18.75 22.39 10.24
C TRP A 277 -17.67 22.84 11.24
N TYR A 278 -16.53 23.40 10.79
CA TYR A 278 -15.57 24.06 11.68
C TYR A 278 -16.19 25.22 12.46
N LEU A 279 -17.30 25.81 11.97
CA LEU A 279 -18.03 26.84 12.71
C LEU A 279 -18.70 26.32 13.98
N VAL A 280 -18.94 25.01 14.13
CA VAL A 280 -19.60 24.43 15.31
C VAL A 280 -18.83 24.76 16.60
N VAL A 281 -17.50 24.68 16.57
CA VAL A 281 -16.65 24.98 17.75
C VAL A 281 -16.75 26.45 18.19
N PRO A 282 -16.48 27.46 17.34
CA PRO A 282 -16.62 28.85 17.75
C PRO A 282 -18.07 29.23 18.07
N ILE A 283 -19.08 28.63 17.41
CA ILE A 283 -20.49 28.84 17.78
C ILE A 283 -20.78 28.28 19.19
N GLY A 284 -20.23 27.12 19.54
CA GLY A 284 -20.36 26.53 20.88
C GLY A 284 -19.63 27.32 21.98
N ILE A 285 -18.47 27.89 21.68
CA ILE A 285 -17.73 28.69 22.67
C ILE A 285 -18.35 30.09 22.82
N LEU A 286 -18.57 30.80 21.72
CA LEU A 286 -19.10 32.17 21.73
C LEU A 286 -20.59 32.19 22.08
N GLY A 287 -21.35 31.23 21.58
CA GLY A 287 -22.76 31.06 21.93
C GLY A 287 -22.97 30.77 23.41
N TRP A 288 -22.00 30.14 24.09
CA TRP A 288 -22.07 29.93 25.53
C TRP A 288 -21.97 31.24 26.30
N LEU A 289 -21.07 32.14 25.91
CA LEU A 289 -20.93 33.46 26.55
C LEU A 289 -22.26 34.23 26.49
N SER A 290 -22.87 34.23 25.30
CA SER A 290 -24.17 34.83 25.03
C SER A 290 -25.30 34.17 25.82
N THR A 291 -25.36 32.83 25.81
CA THR A 291 -26.38 32.06 26.52
C THR A 291 -26.25 32.22 28.04
N ASN A 292 -25.04 32.27 28.60
CA ASN A 292 -24.85 32.46 30.03
C ASN A 292 -25.40 33.83 30.49
N GLU A 293 -25.14 34.90 29.74
CA GLU A 293 -25.74 36.22 29.99
C GLU A 293 -27.27 36.16 29.94
N LYS A 294 -27.85 35.40 28.98
CA LYS A 294 -29.30 35.21 28.88
C LYS A 294 -29.87 34.52 30.12
N LEU A 295 -29.21 33.46 30.59
CA LEU A 295 -29.65 32.70 31.76
C LEU A 295 -29.62 33.53 33.05
N GLU A 296 -28.73 34.51 33.15
CA GLU A 296 -28.63 35.44 34.28
C GLU A 296 -29.65 36.58 34.21
N GLN A 297 -30.06 36.99 33.01
CA GLN A 297 -30.89 38.19 32.79
C GLN A 297 -32.38 37.90 32.62
N SER A 298 -32.74 36.71 32.15
CA SER A 298 -34.12 36.38 31.78
C SER A 298 -34.94 35.95 32.99
N GLU A 299 -36.13 36.53 33.14
CA GLU A 299 -37.06 36.21 34.23
C GLU A 299 -37.97 35.01 33.87
N THR A 300 -38.11 34.72 32.58
CA THR A 300 -38.97 33.66 32.02
C THR A 300 -38.10 32.61 31.31
N LEU A 301 -37.55 31.68 32.09
CA LEU A 301 -36.75 30.56 31.58
C LEU A 301 -37.61 29.31 31.42
N ALA A 302 -37.22 28.43 30.49
CA ALA A 302 -37.91 27.16 30.28
C ALA A 302 -37.78 26.18 31.47
N GLY A 303 -36.82 26.42 32.36
CA GLY A 303 -36.57 25.68 33.58
C GLY A 303 -35.41 26.32 34.37
N PRO A 304 -34.94 25.68 35.45
CA PRO A 304 -33.80 26.15 36.22
C PRO A 304 -32.57 26.38 35.34
N ALA A 305 -31.83 27.46 35.60
CA ALA A 305 -30.65 27.83 34.81
C ALA A 305 -29.67 26.65 34.66
N GLN A 306 -29.41 25.90 35.73
CA GLN A 306 -28.51 24.74 35.71
C GLN A 306 -28.94 23.66 34.71
N SER A 307 -30.24 23.34 34.62
CA SER A 307 -30.76 22.36 33.65
C SER A 307 -30.55 22.83 32.20
N LEU A 308 -30.70 24.15 31.96
CA LEU A 308 -30.43 24.75 30.66
C LEU A 308 -28.93 24.79 30.32
N LYS A 309 -28.04 24.93 31.31
CA LYS A 309 -26.59 24.79 31.13
C LYS A 309 -26.23 23.37 30.70
N ILE A 310 -26.80 22.35 31.36
CA ILE A 310 -26.62 20.94 31.00
C ILE A 310 -27.10 20.69 29.57
N LEU A 311 -28.28 21.21 29.20
CA LEU A 311 -28.82 21.08 27.85
C LEU A 311 -27.95 21.75 26.79
N TYR A 312 -27.39 22.94 27.10
CA TYR A 312 -26.47 23.63 26.21
C TYR A 312 -25.25 22.79 25.88
N PHE A 313 -24.54 22.30 26.90
CA PHE A 313 -23.33 21.52 26.70
C PHE A 313 -23.63 20.12 26.14
N SER A 314 -24.78 19.53 26.48
CA SER A 314 -25.21 18.26 25.88
C SER A 314 -25.50 18.43 24.39
N GLY A 315 -26.22 19.47 23.96
CA GLY A 315 -26.47 19.73 22.54
C GLY A 315 -25.20 20.03 21.76
N PHE A 316 -24.27 20.79 22.35
CA PHE A 316 -22.96 21.05 21.76
C PHE A 316 -22.15 19.75 21.59
N ALA A 317 -22.09 18.93 22.65
CA ALA A 317 -21.38 17.66 22.62
C ALA A 317 -22.01 16.68 21.63
N ILE A 318 -23.33 16.51 21.63
CA ILE A 318 -24.06 15.68 20.67
C ILE A 318 -23.68 16.05 19.23
N LEU A 319 -23.64 17.35 18.91
CA LEU A 319 -23.30 17.78 17.55
C LEU A 319 -21.84 17.45 17.19
N ILE A 320 -20.90 17.59 18.12
CA ILE A 320 -19.50 17.17 17.92
C ILE A 320 -19.41 15.66 17.68
N TRP A 321 -20.13 14.85 18.47
CA TRP A 321 -20.20 13.40 18.29
C TRP A 321 -20.88 13.01 16.95
N CYS A 322 -21.89 13.76 16.52
CA CYS A 322 -22.49 13.59 15.19
C CYS A 322 -21.46 13.85 14.08
N LEU A 323 -20.63 14.89 14.20
CA LEU A 323 -19.55 15.14 13.23
C LEU A 323 -18.58 13.96 13.17
N GLY A 324 -18.16 13.44 14.33
CA GLY A 324 -17.34 12.23 14.39
C GLY A 324 -18.03 11.03 13.70
N LYS A 325 -19.34 10.81 13.96
CA LYS A 325 -20.13 9.77 13.30
C LYS A 325 -20.16 9.91 11.79
N VAL A 326 -20.35 11.13 11.28
CA VAL A 326 -20.39 11.38 9.84
C VAL A 326 -19.06 11.07 9.18
N GLU A 327 -17.94 11.49 9.78
CA GLU A 327 -16.59 11.24 9.25
C GLU A 327 -16.30 9.73 9.16
N PHE A 328 -16.50 8.97 10.25
CA PHE A 328 -16.20 7.53 10.23
C PHE A 328 -17.26 6.69 9.51
N SER A 329 -18.50 7.15 9.35
CA SER A 329 -19.49 6.40 8.54
C SER A 329 -19.41 6.79 7.06
N SER A 330 -18.68 7.86 6.74
CA SER A 330 -18.66 8.52 5.43
C SER A 330 -20.07 8.73 4.88
N ASN A 331 -21.00 9.13 5.76
CA ASN A 331 -22.40 9.35 5.43
C ASN A 331 -22.56 10.77 4.84
N GLN A 332 -22.28 10.90 3.54
CA GLN A 332 -22.30 12.19 2.83
C GLN A 332 -23.63 12.95 3.00
N PRO A 333 -24.83 12.31 2.88
CA PRO A 333 -26.09 13.01 3.10
C PRO A 333 -26.19 13.66 4.50
N ALA A 334 -25.69 12.99 5.53
CA ALA A 334 -25.65 13.52 6.89
C ALA A 334 -24.71 14.73 7.02
N GLU A 335 -23.53 14.62 6.42
CA GLU A 335 -22.54 15.69 6.40
C GLU A 335 -23.11 16.96 5.78
N GLU A 336 -23.71 16.80 4.61
CA GLU A 336 -24.28 17.88 3.84
C GLU A 336 -25.49 18.47 4.56
N LEU A 337 -26.33 17.65 5.19
CA LEU A 337 -27.44 18.11 6.02
C LEU A 337 -26.97 19.02 7.17
N ILE A 338 -25.90 18.64 7.87
CA ILE A 338 -25.32 19.45 8.95
C ILE A 338 -24.76 20.76 8.38
N LYS A 339 -23.95 20.70 7.31
CA LYS A 339 -23.35 21.89 6.68
C LYS A 339 -24.42 22.90 6.23
N HIS A 340 -25.43 22.43 5.49
CA HIS A 340 -26.51 23.27 4.98
C HIS A 340 -27.31 23.89 6.12
N THR A 341 -27.75 23.07 7.09
CA THR A 341 -28.54 23.56 8.22
C THR A 341 -27.75 24.55 9.07
N LEU A 342 -26.45 24.30 9.29
CA LEU A 342 -25.55 25.19 10.02
C LEU A 342 -25.43 26.56 9.35
N VAL A 343 -25.08 26.60 8.06
CA VAL A 343 -24.90 27.85 7.32
C VAL A 343 -26.22 28.63 7.25
N TYR A 344 -27.33 27.96 6.95
CA TYR A 344 -28.63 28.64 6.81
C TYR A 344 -29.10 29.22 8.14
N THR A 345 -28.94 28.46 9.22
CA THR A 345 -29.30 28.90 10.57
C THR A 345 -28.43 30.08 11.00
N GLN A 346 -27.11 30.01 10.77
CA GLN A 346 -26.22 31.11 11.12
C GLN A 346 -26.54 32.38 10.32
N LEU A 347 -26.80 32.25 9.01
CA LEU A 347 -27.12 33.39 8.15
C LEU A 347 -28.44 34.06 8.57
N ALA A 348 -29.50 33.26 8.76
CA ALA A 348 -30.83 33.77 9.08
C ALA A 348 -30.92 34.40 10.48
N PHE A 349 -30.44 33.71 11.51
CA PHE A 349 -30.58 34.19 12.90
C PHE A 349 -29.58 35.30 13.23
N THR A 350 -28.40 35.32 12.59
CA THR A 350 -27.44 36.41 12.76
C THR A 350 -27.98 37.73 12.21
N LEU A 351 -28.66 37.70 11.05
CA LEU A 351 -29.28 38.89 10.45
C LEU A 351 -30.27 39.55 11.41
N PHE A 352 -31.18 38.75 11.95
CA PHE A 352 -32.17 39.25 12.90
C PHE A 352 -31.57 39.60 14.27
N PHE A 353 -30.47 38.97 14.68
CA PHE A 353 -29.74 39.40 15.88
C PHE A 353 -29.13 40.79 15.72
N ILE A 354 -28.58 41.12 14.55
CA ILE A 354 -28.01 42.45 14.32
C ILE A 354 -29.10 43.50 14.29
N ILE A 355 -30.23 43.24 13.61
CA ILE A 355 -31.40 44.12 13.64
C ILE A 355 -31.85 44.34 15.10
N TYR A 356 -32.00 43.26 15.86
CA TYR A 356 -32.35 43.33 17.28
C TYR A 356 -31.36 44.17 18.11
N ALA A 357 -30.05 43.94 17.93
CA ALA A 357 -29.01 44.61 18.68
C ALA A 357 -29.01 46.12 18.35
N MET A 358 -29.06 46.48 17.07
CA MET A 358 -29.04 47.87 16.62
C MET A 358 -30.29 48.62 17.05
N THR A 359 -31.50 48.05 16.87
CA THR A 359 -32.75 48.71 17.26
C THR A 359 -32.84 48.96 18.75
N ASN A 360 -32.39 48.02 19.59
CA ASN A 360 -32.53 48.15 21.04
C ASN A 360 -31.39 48.93 21.71
N PHE A 361 -30.16 48.79 21.22
CA PHE A 361 -28.98 49.19 22.00
C PHE A 361 -28.08 50.22 21.32
N LEU A 362 -28.27 50.56 20.04
CA LEU A 362 -27.42 51.51 19.33
C LEU A 362 -27.13 52.83 20.11
N PRO A 363 -28.12 53.46 20.79
CA PRO A 363 -27.86 54.68 21.57
C PRO A 363 -26.89 54.49 22.73
N VAL A 364 -26.79 53.29 23.29
CA VAL A 364 -25.98 52.98 24.47
C VAL A 364 -24.72 52.15 24.16
N MET A 365 -24.60 51.57 22.97
CA MET A 365 -23.47 50.69 22.59
C MET A 365 -22.10 51.34 22.77
N ASN A 366 -21.97 52.63 22.44
CA ASN A 366 -20.68 53.34 22.44
C ASN A 366 -20.40 54.10 23.76
N SER A 367 -21.28 53.95 24.76
CA SER A 367 -21.23 54.74 25.99
C SER A 367 -20.27 54.19 27.07
N GLY A 368 -19.59 53.08 26.80
CA GLY A 368 -18.75 52.37 27.79
C GLY A 368 -19.54 51.68 28.93
N LYS A 369 -20.88 51.78 28.91
CA LYS A 369 -21.77 51.09 29.84
C LYS A 369 -21.78 49.57 29.57
N SER A 370 -22.06 48.78 30.61
CA SER A 370 -22.09 47.31 30.53
C SER A 370 -23.34 46.78 29.81
N VAL A 371 -23.48 47.07 28.51
CA VAL A 371 -24.65 46.68 27.70
C VAL A 371 -24.88 45.17 27.68
N HIS A 372 -23.82 44.35 27.78
CA HIS A 372 -23.94 42.90 27.91
C HIS A 372 -24.91 42.48 29.02
N LYS A 373 -25.02 43.23 30.13
CA LYS A 373 -25.91 42.93 31.28
C LYS A 373 -27.40 43.20 31.02
N ILE A 374 -27.73 43.90 29.94
CA ILE A 374 -29.09 44.24 29.55
C ILE A 374 -29.44 43.70 28.16
N LEU A 375 -28.57 42.92 27.53
CA LEU A 375 -28.71 42.41 26.17
C LEU A 375 -30.03 41.63 25.97
N TYR A 376 -30.55 40.99 27.02
CA TYR A 376 -31.81 40.23 26.99
C TYR A 376 -32.96 40.91 27.74
N LYS A 377 -32.80 42.20 28.06
CA LYS A 377 -33.86 43.09 28.59
C LYS A 377 -34.13 44.20 27.56
N PRO A 378 -34.78 43.89 26.43
CA PRO A 378 -34.94 44.82 25.32
C PRO A 378 -35.80 46.03 25.70
N TYR A 379 -35.49 47.18 25.11
CA TYR A 379 -36.25 48.42 25.28
C TYR A 379 -37.42 48.52 24.29
N SER A 380 -37.28 47.99 23.07
CA SER A 380 -38.25 48.12 21.98
C SER A 380 -38.57 46.77 21.33
N LEU A 381 -37.64 46.21 20.56
CA LEU A 381 -37.88 44.95 19.84
C LEU A 381 -37.66 43.76 20.78
N SER A 382 -38.75 43.07 21.15
CA SER A 382 -38.67 41.90 22.04
C SER A 382 -37.85 40.75 21.42
N TYR A 383 -37.12 40.00 22.27
CA TYR A 383 -36.20 38.94 21.83
C TYR A 383 -36.86 37.80 21.03
N TYR A 384 -38.16 37.52 21.23
CA TYR A 384 -38.84 36.50 20.44
C TYR A 384 -39.05 36.90 18.97
N HIS A 385 -39.12 38.19 18.63
CA HIS A 385 -39.21 38.65 17.24
C HIS A 385 -37.98 38.27 16.43
N LEU A 386 -36.79 38.30 17.05
CA LEU A 386 -35.56 37.80 16.45
C LEU A 386 -35.71 36.33 16.07
N ARG A 387 -36.30 35.51 16.96
CA ARG A 387 -36.45 34.07 16.72
C ARG A 387 -37.44 33.80 15.59
N ILE A 388 -38.57 34.51 15.57
CA ILE A 388 -39.57 34.38 14.51
C ILE A 388 -38.99 34.86 13.16
N GLY A 389 -38.33 36.02 13.13
CA GLY A 389 -37.70 36.54 11.92
C GLY A 389 -36.59 35.62 11.40
N GLY A 390 -35.75 35.10 12.29
CA GLY A 390 -34.73 34.11 11.94
C GLY A 390 -35.33 32.82 11.37
N LEU A 391 -36.45 32.32 11.92
CA LEU A 391 -37.15 31.16 11.35
C LEU A 391 -37.75 31.45 9.97
N ILE A 392 -38.35 32.62 9.78
CA ILE A 392 -38.90 33.03 8.46
C ILE A 392 -37.77 33.12 7.43
N SER A 393 -36.65 33.77 7.77
CA SER A 393 -35.49 33.85 6.86
C SER A 393 -34.88 32.50 6.56
N LEU A 394 -34.81 31.60 7.55
CA LEU A 394 -34.37 30.22 7.33
C LEU A 394 -35.28 29.51 6.32
N LEU A 395 -36.60 29.64 6.44
CA LEU A 395 -37.55 29.06 5.49
C LEU A 395 -37.37 29.63 4.08
N VAL A 396 -37.14 30.95 3.95
CA VAL A 396 -36.85 31.59 2.66
C VAL A 396 -35.58 31.01 2.03
N ILE A 397 -34.50 30.85 2.81
CA ILE A 397 -33.25 30.26 2.32
C ILE A 397 -33.45 28.81 1.91
N LEU A 398 -34.19 28.01 2.69
CA LEU A 398 -34.49 26.62 2.36
C LEU A 398 -35.24 26.50 1.03
N VAL A 399 -36.22 27.37 0.78
CA VAL A 399 -36.95 27.41 -0.49
C VAL A 399 -36.04 27.86 -1.64
N TYR A 400 -35.19 28.87 -1.40
CA TYR A 400 -34.22 29.34 -2.40
C TYR A 400 -33.20 28.25 -2.79
N MET A 401 -32.92 27.32 -1.89
CA MET A 401 -31.98 26.21 -2.08
C MET A 401 -32.69 24.89 -2.45
N ASP A 402 -33.83 24.99 -3.15
CA ASP A 402 -34.61 23.87 -3.68
C ASP A 402 -34.97 22.79 -2.64
N ALA A 403 -35.08 23.19 -1.37
CA ALA A 403 -35.34 22.29 -0.24
C ALA A 403 -34.38 21.08 -0.16
N ILE A 404 -33.13 21.23 -0.60
CA ILE A 404 -32.12 20.16 -0.64
C ILE A 404 -31.92 19.44 0.70
N VAL A 405 -32.14 20.15 1.81
CA VAL A 405 -32.12 19.63 3.19
C VAL A 405 -33.10 18.46 3.39
N ALA A 406 -34.29 18.49 2.76
CA ALA A 406 -35.26 17.40 2.84
C ALA A 406 -34.77 16.15 2.07
N VAL A 407 -34.14 16.36 0.92
CA VAL A 407 -33.54 15.29 0.11
C VAL A 407 -32.39 14.62 0.87
N GLN A 408 -31.52 15.43 1.50
CA GLN A 408 -30.41 14.96 2.32
C GLN A 408 -30.91 14.15 3.53
N ALA A 409 -31.95 14.61 4.23
CA ALA A 409 -32.53 13.88 5.37
C ALA A 409 -33.15 12.53 4.96
N ASN A 410 -33.78 12.46 3.78
CA ASN A 410 -34.35 11.21 3.27
C ASN A 410 -33.25 10.22 2.82
N SER A 411 -32.25 10.71 2.10
CA SER A 411 -31.08 9.92 1.68
C SER A 411 -30.27 9.40 2.89
N LEU A 412 -30.10 10.23 3.93
CA LEU A 412 -29.49 9.88 5.21
C LEU A 412 -30.15 8.66 5.84
N THR A 413 -31.49 8.67 5.92
CA THR A 413 -32.25 7.58 6.55
C THR A 413 -32.03 6.25 5.83
N SER A 414 -31.98 6.30 4.49
CA SER A 414 -31.72 5.13 3.65
C SER A 414 -30.28 4.65 3.81
N ASN A 415 -29.33 5.58 3.95
CA ASN A 415 -27.92 5.26 4.20
C ASN A 415 -27.70 4.59 5.56
N ILE A 416 -28.32 5.08 6.63
CA ILE A 416 -28.25 4.49 7.98
C ILE A 416 -28.75 3.04 7.94
N LEU A 417 -29.86 2.81 7.25
CA LEU A 417 -30.42 1.47 7.11
C LEU A 417 -29.50 0.58 6.26
N GLY A 418 -28.95 1.11 5.16
CA GLY A 418 -27.93 0.43 4.35
C GLY A 418 -26.69 0.04 5.15
N ASP A 419 -26.18 0.95 5.99
CA ASP A 419 -25.03 0.70 6.87
C ASP A 419 -25.30 -0.45 7.86
N TYR A 420 -26.51 -0.53 8.42
CA TYR A 420 -26.92 -1.64 9.27
C TYR A 420 -26.98 -2.98 8.51
N TYR A 421 -27.63 -3.02 7.34
CA TYR A 421 -27.74 -4.26 6.55
C TYR A 421 -26.37 -4.72 6.03
N TYR A 422 -25.51 -3.80 5.64
CA TYR A 422 -24.15 -4.10 5.19
C TYR A 422 -23.31 -4.70 6.33
N GLN A 423 -23.32 -4.06 7.50
CA GLN A 423 -22.59 -4.54 8.68
C GLN A 423 -23.15 -5.84 9.27
N SER A 424 -24.43 -6.17 9.03
CA SER A 424 -25.04 -7.44 9.44
C SER A 424 -24.93 -8.55 8.40
N GLY A 425 -24.26 -8.31 7.26
CA GLY A 425 -24.02 -9.30 6.21
C GLY A 425 -25.20 -9.54 5.27
N GLN A 426 -26.26 -8.72 5.35
CA GLN A 426 -27.45 -8.79 4.51
C GLN A 426 -27.25 -7.97 3.23
N LYS A 427 -26.48 -8.56 2.30
CA LYS A 427 -25.94 -7.86 1.12
C LYS A 427 -27.01 -7.35 0.15
N LEU A 428 -28.08 -8.12 -0.06
CA LEU A 428 -29.15 -7.77 -1.00
C LEU A 428 -29.95 -6.56 -0.51
N GLU A 429 -30.35 -6.57 0.75
CA GLU A 429 -31.05 -5.46 1.39
C GLU A 429 -30.17 -4.20 1.42
N ALA A 430 -28.89 -4.38 1.75
CA ALA A 430 -27.92 -3.29 1.74
C ALA A 430 -27.76 -2.66 0.34
N SER A 431 -27.69 -3.46 -0.73
CA SER A 431 -27.53 -2.93 -2.09
C SER A 431 -28.73 -2.08 -2.52
N PHE A 432 -29.96 -2.51 -2.22
CA PHE A 432 -31.17 -1.74 -2.54
C PHE A 432 -31.22 -0.41 -1.77
N LEU A 433 -30.82 -0.41 -0.50
CA LEU A 433 -30.88 0.79 0.33
C LEU A 433 -29.81 1.82 0.00
N TYR A 434 -28.60 1.35 -0.36
CA TYR A 434 -27.58 2.26 -0.88
C TYR A 434 -27.94 2.79 -2.26
N GLU A 435 -28.51 1.96 -3.14
CA GLU A 435 -29.04 2.41 -4.42
C GLU A 435 -30.09 3.51 -4.23
N ASP A 436 -31.07 3.29 -3.36
CA ASP A 436 -32.11 4.26 -3.02
C ASP A 436 -31.54 5.53 -2.38
N SER A 437 -30.56 5.39 -1.49
CA SER A 437 -29.85 6.52 -0.89
C SER A 437 -29.17 7.39 -1.94
N TRP A 438 -28.46 6.78 -2.89
CA TRP A 438 -27.82 7.49 -3.99
C TRP A 438 -28.85 8.05 -4.98
N PHE A 439 -29.96 7.36 -5.23
CA PHE A 439 -31.04 7.85 -6.07
C PHE A 439 -31.65 9.13 -5.53
N LYS A 440 -31.87 9.19 -4.22
CA LYS A 440 -32.32 10.41 -3.54
C LYS A 440 -31.27 11.50 -3.59
N TYR A 441 -29.99 11.17 -3.36
CA TYR A 441 -28.91 12.15 -3.34
C TYR A 441 -27.68 11.66 -4.11
N ARG A 442 -27.55 12.11 -5.38
CA ARG A 442 -26.51 11.66 -6.32
C ARG A 442 -25.07 11.92 -5.87
N LYS A 443 -24.85 12.83 -4.91
CA LYS A 443 -23.52 13.09 -4.34
C LYS A 443 -23.16 12.09 -3.21
N ASN A 444 -24.01 11.10 -2.89
CA ASN A 444 -23.66 10.03 -1.96
C ASN A 444 -22.70 9.01 -2.60
N GLN A 445 -21.44 9.40 -2.66
CA GLN A 445 -20.35 8.67 -3.29
C GLN A 445 -20.20 7.24 -2.75
N LYS A 446 -20.12 7.10 -1.41
CA LYS A 446 -20.03 5.81 -0.71
C LYS A 446 -21.16 4.87 -1.11
N ALA A 447 -22.40 5.33 -1.12
CA ALA A 447 -23.54 4.47 -1.41
C ALA A 447 -23.46 3.89 -2.83
N LYS A 448 -23.07 4.69 -3.83
CA LYS A 448 -22.94 4.20 -5.21
C LYS A 448 -21.83 3.17 -5.36
N ASN A 449 -20.66 3.42 -4.77
CA ASN A 449 -19.54 2.49 -4.78
C ASN A 449 -19.88 1.18 -4.06
N THR A 450 -20.47 1.27 -2.86
CA THR A 450 -20.89 0.10 -2.07
C THR A 450 -21.90 -0.75 -2.81
N THR A 451 -22.88 -0.11 -3.47
CA THR A 451 -23.88 -0.81 -4.29
C THR A 451 -23.20 -1.65 -5.37
N ALA A 452 -22.22 -1.10 -6.10
CA ALA A 452 -21.52 -1.83 -7.15
C ALA A 452 -20.73 -3.02 -6.59
N HIS A 453 -20.01 -2.85 -5.47
CA HIS A 453 -19.31 -3.95 -4.80
C HIS A 453 -20.26 -5.06 -4.35
N LEU A 454 -21.36 -4.70 -3.67
CA LEU A 454 -22.36 -5.67 -3.24
C LEU A 454 -22.97 -6.43 -4.41
N LEU A 455 -23.26 -5.76 -5.53
CA LEU A 455 -23.76 -6.40 -6.74
C LEU A 455 -22.74 -7.38 -7.35
N PHE A 456 -21.44 -7.07 -7.31
CA PHE A 456 -20.41 -8.04 -7.71
C PHE A 456 -20.39 -9.26 -6.78
N GLU A 457 -20.51 -9.06 -5.47
CA GLU A 457 -20.57 -10.15 -4.48
C GLU A 457 -21.85 -11.00 -4.61
N LEU A 458 -22.95 -10.40 -5.06
CA LEU A 458 -24.22 -11.07 -5.35
C LEU A 458 -24.24 -11.76 -6.73
N ASN A 459 -23.10 -11.83 -7.42
CA ASN A 459 -22.96 -12.38 -8.77
C ASN A 459 -23.83 -11.70 -9.83
N GLN A 460 -24.00 -10.37 -9.73
CA GLN A 460 -24.73 -9.53 -10.70
C GLN A 460 -23.79 -8.52 -11.41
N PRO A 461 -22.74 -8.98 -12.12
CA PRO A 461 -21.71 -8.09 -12.68
C PRO A 461 -22.24 -7.14 -13.75
N THR A 462 -23.23 -7.53 -14.55
CA THR A 462 -23.84 -6.66 -15.57
C THR A 462 -24.54 -5.46 -14.92
N LEU A 463 -25.30 -5.70 -13.84
CA LEU A 463 -25.97 -4.63 -13.11
C LEU A 463 -24.95 -3.76 -12.37
N ALA A 464 -23.94 -4.36 -11.74
CA ALA A 464 -22.87 -3.61 -11.09
C ALA A 464 -22.16 -2.64 -12.07
N LYS A 465 -21.82 -3.10 -13.29
CA LYS A 465 -21.24 -2.23 -14.33
C LYS A 465 -22.20 -1.14 -14.77
N ALA A 466 -23.48 -1.43 -14.99
CA ALA A 466 -24.47 -0.40 -15.32
C ALA A 466 -24.53 0.69 -14.24
N HIS A 467 -24.41 0.33 -12.95
CA HIS A 467 -24.28 1.32 -11.88
C HIS A 467 -23.00 2.14 -11.99
N LEU A 468 -21.85 1.53 -12.30
CA LEU A 468 -20.59 2.26 -12.45
C LEU A 468 -20.59 3.20 -13.66
N GLU A 469 -21.14 2.76 -14.79
CA GLU A 469 -21.34 3.58 -15.99
C GLU A 469 -22.30 4.76 -15.71
N GLN A 470 -23.39 4.49 -14.99
CA GLN A 470 -24.30 5.54 -14.53
C GLN A 470 -23.62 6.52 -13.58
N SER A 471 -22.76 6.02 -12.69
CA SER A 471 -21.93 6.88 -11.82
C SER A 471 -21.06 7.78 -12.67
N PHE A 472 -20.38 7.25 -13.69
CA PHE A 472 -19.55 8.04 -14.59
C PHE A 472 -20.33 9.14 -15.32
N ALA A 473 -21.54 8.83 -15.79
CA ALA A 473 -22.37 9.77 -16.53
C ALA A 473 -23.03 10.86 -15.65
N GLU A 474 -23.51 10.51 -14.46
CA GLU A 474 -24.33 11.41 -13.63
C GLU A 474 -23.55 12.08 -12.48
N ALA A 475 -22.61 11.37 -11.85
CA ALA A 475 -21.84 11.83 -10.70
C ALA A 475 -20.48 11.11 -10.65
N PRO A 476 -19.54 11.48 -11.56
CA PRO A 476 -18.28 10.77 -11.71
C PRO A 476 -17.45 10.84 -10.43
N GLN A 477 -16.72 9.76 -10.13
CA GLN A 477 -15.83 9.66 -8.99
C GLN A 477 -14.69 8.70 -9.27
N VAL A 478 -13.50 9.00 -8.71
CA VAL A 478 -12.23 8.33 -9.02
C VAL A 478 -12.30 6.82 -8.74
N ASP A 479 -12.83 6.44 -7.59
CA ASP A 479 -12.89 5.04 -7.14
C ASP A 479 -13.82 4.18 -8.00
N ASN A 480 -14.99 4.68 -8.41
CA ASN A 480 -15.86 3.97 -9.35
C ASN A 480 -15.26 3.87 -10.76
N ILE A 481 -14.52 4.89 -11.22
CA ILE A 481 -13.81 4.84 -12.50
C ILE A 481 -12.73 3.75 -12.46
N ILE A 482 -11.95 3.70 -11.37
CA ILE A 482 -10.95 2.65 -11.14
C ILE A 482 -11.62 1.27 -11.12
N LEU A 483 -12.71 1.11 -10.37
CA LEU A 483 -13.44 -0.16 -10.28
C LEU A 483 -13.97 -0.60 -11.65
N LEU A 484 -14.54 0.33 -12.44
CA LEU A 484 -15.04 0.04 -13.78
C LEU A 484 -13.91 -0.39 -14.71
N ALA A 485 -12.81 0.37 -14.73
CA ALA A 485 -11.65 0.08 -15.56
C ALA A 485 -11.02 -1.28 -15.21
N GLU A 486 -10.91 -1.62 -13.92
CA GLU A 486 -10.44 -2.92 -13.47
C GLU A 486 -11.34 -4.07 -13.96
N ARG A 487 -12.66 -3.90 -13.84
CA ARG A 487 -13.64 -4.93 -14.27
C ARG A 487 -13.64 -5.13 -15.78
N LEU A 488 -13.55 -4.05 -16.55
CA LEU A 488 -13.40 -4.12 -18.01
C LEU A 488 -12.09 -4.81 -18.41
N ASN A 489 -10.99 -4.54 -17.70
CA ASN A 489 -9.72 -5.20 -17.94
C ASN A 489 -9.79 -6.72 -17.68
N ARG A 490 -10.50 -7.15 -16.62
CA ARG A 490 -10.76 -8.59 -16.35
C ARG A 490 -11.59 -9.26 -17.45
N GLU A 491 -12.43 -8.50 -18.15
CA GLU A 491 -13.22 -8.94 -19.32
C GLU A 491 -12.44 -8.87 -20.64
N ASN A 492 -11.13 -8.60 -20.62
CA ASN A 492 -10.28 -8.37 -21.79
C ASN A 492 -10.67 -7.15 -22.65
N LYS A 493 -11.39 -6.18 -22.08
CA LYS A 493 -11.83 -4.94 -22.74
C LYS A 493 -10.92 -3.76 -22.38
N ILE A 494 -9.61 -3.93 -22.59
CA ILE A 494 -8.60 -2.94 -22.15
C ILE A 494 -8.79 -1.55 -22.77
N PHE A 495 -9.24 -1.46 -24.04
CA PHE A 495 -9.46 -0.17 -24.71
C PHE A 495 -10.66 0.58 -24.13
N GLU A 496 -11.73 -0.12 -23.73
CA GLU A 496 -12.86 0.49 -23.00
C GLU A 496 -12.39 1.00 -21.63
N ALA A 497 -11.53 0.22 -20.96
CA ALA A 497 -10.95 0.63 -19.68
C ALA A 497 -10.06 1.89 -19.82
N ILE A 498 -9.23 1.96 -20.87
CA ILE A 498 -8.44 3.14 -21.21
C ILE A 498 -9.36 4.34 -21.46
N TYR A 499 -10.44 4.17 -22.22
CA TYR A 499 -11.41 5.24 -22.48
C TYR A 499 -11.97 5.87 -21.20
N TYR A 500 -12.44 5.06 -20.24
CA TYR A 500 -12.96 5.57 -18.97
C TYR A 500 -11.89 6.26 -18.11
N LEU A 501 -10.66 5.77 -18.14
CA LEU A 501 -9.54 6.39 -17.41
C LEU A 501 -9.12 7.73 -18.05
N GLU A 502 -9.07 7.83 -19.37
CA GLU A 502 -8.77 9.07 -20.08
C GLU A 502 -9.83 10.14 -19.85
N ASP A 503 -11.10 9.81 -20.06
CA ASP A 503 -12.19 10.76 -19.82
C ASP A 503 -12.31 11.07 -18.32
N GLY A 504 -12.04 10.10 -17.45
CA GLY A 504 -11.91 10.32 -16.01
C GLY A 504 -10.82 11.33 -15.66
N LEU A 505 -9.65 11.28 -16.32
CA LEU A 505 -8.55 12.23 -16.10
C LEU A 505 -8.87 13.62 -16.65
N LYS A 506 -9.74 13.76 -17.67
CA LYS A 506 -10.27 15.07 -18.09
C LYS A 506 -11.13 15.72 -16.99
N ILE A 507 -11.87 14.91 -16.24
CA ILE A 507 -12.71 15.36 -15.12
C ILE A 507 -11.85 15.61 -13.86
N PHE A 508 -10.89 14.73 -13.59
CA PHE A 508 -10.02 14.74 -12.41
C PHE A 508 -8.53 14.83 -12.80
N PRO A 509 -8.06 15.97 -13.36
CA PRO A 509 -6.71 16.08 -13.93
C PRO A 509 -5.57 15.90 -12.93
N LYS A 510 -5.87 16.06 -11.62
CA LYS A 510 -4.93 15.92 -10.50
C LYS A 510 -4.95 14.53 -9.84
N SER A 511 -5.77 13.57 -10.30
CA SER A 511 -5.79 12.24 -9.70
C SER A 511 -4.57 11.45 -10.12
N THR A 512 -3.70 11.17 -9.15
CA THR A 512 -2.53 10.30 -9.34
C THR A 512 -2.97 8.86 -9.60
N GLU A 513 -4.08 8.42 -9.00
CA GLU A 513 -4.58 7.04 -9.09
C GLU A 513 -5.07 6.70 -10.50
N LEU A 514 -5.87 7.58 -11.11
CA LEU A 514 -6.33 7.41 -12.50
C LEU A 514 -5.15 7.43 -13.46
N ARG A 515 -4.26 8.42 -13.30
CA ARG A 515 -3.06 8.58 -14.14
C ARG A 515 -2.15 7.35 -14.06
N ASN A 516 -1.92 6.84 -12.86
CA ASN A 516 -1.14 5.63 -12.61
C ASN A 516 -1.71 4.42 -13.36
N ASN A 517 -3.00 4.13 -13.15
CA ASN A 517 -3.62 2.97 -13.78
C ASN A 517 -3.68 3.10 -15.30
N LEU A 518 -3.90 4.32 -15.82
CA LEU A 518 -3.87 4.60 -17.25
C LEU A 518 -2.48 4.32 -17.85
N ALA A 519 -1.41 4.75 -17.18
CA ALA A 519 -0.04 4.48 -17.61
C ALA A 519 0.25 2.97 -17.65
N LEU A 520 -0.20 2.22 -16.65
CA LEU A 520 -0.04 0.76 -16.64
C LEU A 520 -0.82 0.05 -17.75
N PHE A 521 -2.01 0.53 -18.11
CA PHE A 521 -2.77 -0.03 -19.24
C PHE A 521 -2.13 0.32 -20.59
N TYR A 522 -1.61 1.54 -20.76
CA TYR A 522 -0.84 1.89 -21.95
C TYR A 522 0.46 1.11 -22.08
N LEU A 523 1.11 0.79 -20.96
CA LEU A 523 2.28 -0.09 -20.94
C LEU A 523 1.91 -1.50 -21.44
N ARG A 524 0.74 -2.01 -21.04
CA ARG A 524 0.24 -3.32 -21.50
C ARG A 524 -0.13 -3.33 -22.99
N THR A 525 -0.56 -2.19 -23.56
CA THR A 525 -0.78 -2.04 -25.00
C THR A 525 0.48 -1.62 -25.78
N ASN A 526 1.63 -1.53 -25.12
CA ASN A 526 2.92 -1.15 -25.71
C ASN A 526 2.97 0.28 -26.31
N ASP A 527 2.17 1.22 -25.79
CA ASP A 527 2.16 2.64 -26.20
C ASP A 527 3.11 3.45 -25.31
N LEU A 528 4.42 3.23 -25.47
CA LEU A 528 5.45 3.72 -24.55
C LEU A 528 5.55 5.26 -24.49
N GLU A 529 5.22 5.96 -25.58
CA GLU A 529 5.24 7.42 -25.63
C GLU A 529 4.20 8.02 -24.68
N LYS A 530 2.97 7.49 -24.70
CA LYS A 530 1.92 7.93 -23.76
C LYS A 530 2.26 7.59 -22.33
N VAL A 531 2.86 6.43 -22.07
CA VAL A 531 3.32 6.05 -20.72
C VAL A 531 4.33 7.07 -20.20
N GLN A 532 5.33 7.41 -21.01
CA GLN A 532 6.35 8.40 -20.66
C GLN A 532 5.74 9.77 -20.34
N ASN A 533 4.80 10.24 -21.16
CA ASN A 533 4.12 11.52 -20.96
C ASN A 533 3.29 11.54 -19.67
N LEU A 534 2.54 10.46 -19.40
CA LEU A 534 1.72 10.35 -18.19
C LEU A 534 2.57 10.41 -16.92
N PHE A 535 3.72 9.74 -16.90
CA PHE A 535 4.64 9.80 -15.74
C PHE A 535 5.33 11.16 -15.59
N GLN A 536 5.73 11.82 -16.67
CA GLN A 536 6.37 13.14 -16.62
C GLN A 536 5.44 14.25 -16.09
N GLU A 537 4.15 14.15 -16.40
CA GLU A 537 3.15 15.12 -15.95
C GLU A 537 2.56 14.81 -14.56
N GLY A 538 2.86 13.64 -13.99
CA GLY A 538 2.31 13.19 -12.71
C GLY A 538 3.08 13.68 -11.48
N ASP A 539 2.56 13.38 -10.30
CA ASP A 539 3.21 13.73 -9.02
C ASP A 539 4.21 12.65 -8.59
N LEU A 540 5.49 12.87 -8.89
CA LEU A 540 6.60 11.98 -8.51
C LEU A 540 6.90 11.98 -7.00
N LYS A 541 6.19 12.78 -6.17
CA LYS A 541 6.26 12.66 -4.70
C LYS A 541 5.43 11.50 -4.16
N ASN A 542 4.54 10.94 -4.98
CA ASN A 542 3.76 9.78 -4.61
C ASN A 542 4.60 8.51 -4.84
N SER A 543 4.90 7.81 -3.74
CA SER A 543 5.74 6.60 -3.77
C SER A 543 5.32 5.55 -4.78
N ILE A 544 4.03 5.22 -4.85
CA ILE A 544 3.50 4.22 -5.79
C ILE A 544 3.72 4.68 -7.23
N PHE A 545 3.44 5.95 -7.51
CA PHE A 545 3.57 6.52 -8.85
C PHE A 545 5.03 6.55 -9.31
N ASN A 546 5.94 6.99 -8.44
CA ASN A 546 7.36 7.02 -8.73
C ASN A 546 7.96 5.61 -8.83
N SER A 547 7.55 4.66 -7.97
CA SER A 547 7.95 3.26 -8.08
C SER A 547 7.62 2.67 -9.45
N ASN A 548 6.39 2.91 -9.94
CA ASN A 548 5.98 2.46 -11.28
C ASN A 548 6.74 3.15 -12.40
N TYR A 549 7.11 4.41 -12.21
CA TYR A 549 7.95 5.12 -13.17
C TYR A 549 9.35 4.50 -13.24
N LEU A 550 9.97 4.18 -12.09
CA LEU A 550 11.23 3.44 -12.03
C LEU A 550 11.12 2.07 -12.72
N ALA A 551 10.04 1.34 -12.48
CA ALA A 551 9.77 0.07 -13.15
C ALA A 551 9.67 0.24 -14.68
N PHE A 552 8.99 1.29 -15.15
CA PHE A 552 8.89 1.61 -16.57
C PHE A 552 10.24 1.97 -17.20
N LEU A 553 11.06 2.79 -16.52
CA LEU A 553 12.42 3.11 -16.96
C LEU A 553 13.29 1.85 -17.01
N GLY A 554 13.17 0.98 -15.99
CA GLY A 554 13.86 -0.31 -15.96
C GLY A 554 13.46 -1.21 -17.11
N LYS A 555 12.17 -1.22 -17.48
CA LYS A 555 11.66 -2.00 -18.63
C LYS A 555 12.16 -1.46 -19.97
N THR A 556 12.26 -0.15 -20.12
CA THR A 556 12.68 0.51 -21.37
C THR A 556 14.21 0.66 -21.50
N GLY A 557 14.95 0.51 -20.41
CA GLY A 557 16.42 0.65 -20.38
C GLY A 557 16.89 2.10 -20.48
N VAL A 558 16.02 3.08 -20.20
CA VAL A 558 16.37 4.51 -20.22
C VAL A 558 17.22 4.84 -18.99
N THR A 559 18.31 5.57 -19.18
CA THR A 559 19.22 5.94 -18.09
C THR A 559 18.53 6.83 -17.05
N PRO A 560 18.72 6.58 -15.75
CA PRO A 560 18.01 7.30 -14.69
C PRO A 560 18.50 8.75 -14.53
N ASN A 561 17.57 9.67 -14.23
CA ASN A 561 17.91 10.97 -13.63
C ASN A 561 18.15 10.77 -12.12
N PRO A 562 19.27 11.23 -11.53
CA PRO A 562 19.58 11.07 -10.11
C PRO A 562 18.50 11.57 -9.14
N GLU A 563 17.69 12.55 -9.53
CA GLU A 563 16.61 13.10 -8.68
C GLU A 563 15.45 12.11 -8.44
N ILE A 564 15.28 11.10 -9.31
CA ILE A 564 14.18 10.10 -9.26
C ILE A 564 14.53 8.96 -8.28
N LEU A 565 15.80 8.87 -7.85
CA LEU A 565 16.40 7.74 -7.14
C LEU A 565 16.28 7.79 -5.60
N VAL A 566 15.43 8.65 -5.04
CA VAL A 566 15.49 9.07 -3.61
C VAL A 566 14.45 8.36 -2.72
N GLU A 567 13.50 7.62 -3.30
CA GLU A 567 12.43 6.99 -2.52
C GLU A 567 12.82 5.67 -1.85
N LYS A 568 12.23 5.42 -0.68
CA LYS A 568 12.64 4.37 0.26
C LYS A 568 11.65 3.23 0.42
N ASP A 569 10.51 3.26 -0.27
CA ASP A 569 9.59 2.14 -0.22
C ASP A 569 10.19 0.91 -0.94
N ILE A 570 9.82 -0.28 -0.47
CA ILE A 570 10.44 -1.53 -0.93
C ILE A 570 10.25 -1.76 -2.43
N PRO A 571 9.05 -1.59 -3.03
CA PRO A 571 8.90 -1.63 -4.49
C PRO A 571 9.85 -0.69 -5.24
N SER A 572 9.99 0.56 -4.79
CA SER A 572 10.93 1.51 -5.40
C SER A 572 12.38 1.05 -5.32
N LEU A 573 12.83 0.53 -4.17
CA LEU A 573 14.18 -0.01 -4.02
C LEU A 573 14.43 -1.21 -4.96
N ILE A 574 13.47 -2.11 -5.09
CA ILE A 574 13.54 -3.26 -6.01
C ILE A 574 13.68 -2.77 -7.46
N ASN A 575 12.83 -1.83 -7.87
CA ASN A 575 12.82 -1.25 -9.20
C ASN A 575 14.09 -0.48 -9.52
N GLN A 576 14.60 0.27 -8.54
CA GLN A 576 15.85 1.02 -8.65
C GLN A 576 17.05 0.11 -8.89
N ILE A 577 17.16 -1.00 -8.15
CA ILE A 577 18.23 -1.98 -8.36
C ILE A 577 18.12 -2.59 -9.76
N ALA A 578 16.91 -2.95 -10.21
CA ALA A 578 16.69 -3.48 -11.54
C ALA A 578 17.09 -2.48 -12.64
N LEU A 579 16.70 -1.21 -12.49
CA LEU A 579 17.05 -0.13 -13.41
C LEU A 579 18.55 0.10 -13.49
N LEU A 580 19.23 0.25 -12.34
CA LEU A 580 20.68 0.46 -12.30
C LEU A 580 21.42 -0.67 -13.03
N ARG A 581 21.07 -1.93 -12.73
CA ARG A 581 21.68 -3.08 -13.39
C ARG A 581 21.36 -3.14 -14.87
N LYS A 582 20.13 -2.81 -15.27
CA LYS A 582 19.74 -2.74 -16.68
C LYS A 582 20.57 -1.72 -17.46
N SER A 583 20.98 -0.64 -16.81
CA SER A 583 21.85 0.40 -17.36
C SER A 583 23.35 0.12 -17.19
N ASP A 584 23.76 -1.13 -16.92
CA ASP A 584 25.16 -1.52 -16.69
C ASP A 584 25.83 -0.81 -15.48
N LEU A 585 25.03 -0.34 -14.51
CA LEU A 585 25.52 0.29 -13.29
C LEU A 585 25.43 -0.67 -12.09
N ILE A 586 26.41 -0.58 -11.20
CA ILE A 586 26.47 -1.40 -9.98
C ILE A 586 25.67 -0.69 -8.86
N PRO A 587 24.64 -1.33 -8.28
CA PRO A 587 23.93 -0.78 -7.13
C PRO A 587 24.84 -0.57 -5.92
N GLY A 588 24.74 0.58 -5.26
CA GLY A 588 25.49 0.87 -4.03
C GLY A 588 25.16 -0.11 -2.90
N GLN A 589 26.14 -0.39 -2.02
CA GLN A 589 25.95 -1.32 -0.90
C GLN A 589 24.89 -0.83 0.10
N ASP A 590 24.81 0.49 0.33
CA ASP A 590 23.79 1.08 1.20
C ASP A 590 22.37 0.79 0.70
N LEU A 591 22.14 0.90 -0.61
CA LEU A 591 20.84 0.61 -1.25
C LEU A 591 20.45 -0.87 -1.08
N LYS A 592 21.39 -1.78 -1.30
CA LYS A 592 21.17 -3.22 -1.11
C LYS A 592 20.85 -3.56 0.34
N LYS A 593 21.56 -2.93 1.28
CA LYS A 593 21.34 -3.11 2.71
C LYS A 593 19.98 -2.57 3.14
N GLU A 594 19.60 -1.38 2.68
CA GLU A 594 18.28 -0.79 2.97
C GLU A 594 17.14 -1.68 2.45
N LEU A 595 17.27 -2.23 1.24
CA LEU A 595 16.33 -3.22 0.73
C LEU A 595 16.29 -4.47 1.62
N GLN A 596 17.45 -5.06 1.92
CA GLN A 596 17.55 -6.28 2.72
C GLN A 596 16.92 -6.12 4.12
N ASP A 597 17.19 -5.00 4.80
CA ASP A 597 16.60 -4.70 6.11
C ASP A 597 15.08 -4.55 6.01
N GLY A 598 14.60 -3.93 4.92
CA GLY A 598 13.18 -3.74 4.64
C GLY A 598 12.39 -5.01 4.31
N LEU A 599 13.03 -6.04 3.74
CA LEU A 599 12.37 -7.32 3.41
C LEU A 599 11.90 -8.11 4.64
N ASN A 600 12.38 -7.77 5.85
CA ASN A 600 11.96 -8.40 7.11
C ASN A 600 10.64 -7.84 7.69
N THR A 601 9.97 -6.93 6.98
CA THR A 601 8.69 -6.34 7.41
C THR A 601 7.49 -7.18 6.94
N ASN A 602 6.28 -6.86 7.42
CA ASN A 602 5.02 -7.55 7.04
C ASN A 602 4.64 -7.26 5.57
N LEU A 603 5.41 -7.78 4.61
CA LEU A 603 5.22 -7.64 3.17
C LEU A 603 4.62 -8.91 2.57
N SER A 604 4.09 -8.79 1.35
CA SER A 604 3.63 -9.96 0.60
C SER A 604 4.82 -10.85 0.21
N PRO A 605 4.65 -12.19 0.23
CA PRO A 605 5.65 -13.15 -0.24
C PRO A 605 6.19 -12.84 -1.65
N MET A 606 5.32 -12.32 -2.53
CA MET A 606 5.65 -11.88 -3.89
C MET A 606 6.73 -10.80 -3.92
N VAL A 607 6.61 -9.78 -3.07
CA VAL A 607 7.56 -8.66 -2.99
C VAL A 607 8.86 -9.14 -2.34
N ILE A 608 8.76 -10.01 -1.34
CA ILE A 608 9.94 -10.54 -0.63
C ILE A 608 10.83 -11.35 -1.58
N GLN A 609 10.25 -12.30 -2.32
CA GLN A 609 11.03 -13.08 -3.28
C GLN A 609 11.59 -12.22 -4.41
N ALA A 610 10.86 -11.18 -4.84
CA ALA A 610 11.34 -10.24 -5.85
C ALA A 610 12.54 -9.42 -5.35
N GLY A 611 12.48 -8.96 -4.10
CA GLY A 611 13.60 -8.27 -3.47
C GLY A 611 14.84 -9.16 -3.35
N TRP A 612 14.68 -10.41 -2.92
CA TRP A 612 15.81 -11.35 -2.86
C TRP A 612 16.41 -11.64 -4.23
N ARG A 613 15.59 -11.89 -5.27
CA ARG A 613 16.08 -12.02 -6.64
C ARG A 613 16.94 -10.82 -7.01
N ASN A 614 16.43 -9.61 -6.82
CA ASN A 614 17.14 -8.39 -7.16
C ASN A 614 18.36 -8.14 -6.27
N ILE A 615 18.53 -8.79 -5.12
CA ILE A 615 19.79 -8.71 -4.37
C ILE A 615 20.83 -9.68 -4.97
N VAL A 616 20.45 -10.90 -5.33
CA VAL A 616 21.38 -12.00 -5.64
C VAL A 616 21.94 -12.02 -7.08
N THR A 617 21.43 -11.21 -8.02
CA THR A 617 21.96 -11.19 -9.40
C THR A 617 23.22 -10.31 -9.57
N GLU A 618 24.23 -10.52 -8.74
CA GLU A 618 25.54 -9.84 -8.80
C GLU A 618 26.62 -10.80 -8.33
N SER A 619 27.79 -10.80 -8.97
CA SER A 619 28.90 -11.66 -8.55
C SER A 619 29.42 -11.28 -7.16
N THR A 620 29.82 -12.28 -6.38
CA THR A 620 30.38 -12.09 -5.04
C THR A 620 31.52 -13.07 -4.82
N LEU A 621 32.49 -12.69 -3.97
CA LEU A 621 33.56 -13.58 -3.52
C LEU A 621 33.24 -14.20 -2.15
N GLU A 622 32.15 -13.78 -1.53
CA GLU A 622 31.72 -14.23 -0.21
C GLU A 622 31.11 -15.64 -0.26
N ASN A 623 31.25 -16.38 0.83
CA ASN A 623 30.65 -17.70 0.95
C ASN A 623 29.12 -17.60 0.98
N PRO A 624 28.40 -18.19 -0.01
CA PRO A 624 26.96 -18.02 -0.14
C PRO A 624 26.13 -18.92 0.79
N SER A 625 26.76 -19.84 1.53
CA SER A 625 26.07 -20.97 2.18
C SER A 625 24.99 -20.55 3.19
N GLU A 626 25.23 -19.53 4.00
CA GLU A 626 24.23 -19.04 4.95
C GLU A 626 23.02 -18.44 4.24
N LYS A 627 23.27 -17.66 3.17
CA LYS A 627 22.23 -17.01 2.37
C LYS A 627 21.41 -18.02 1.56
N ILE A 628 22.05 -19.05 1.01
CA ILE A 628 21.38 -20.18 0.33
C ILE A 628 20.45 -20.89 1.31
N LYS A 629 20.96 -21.28 2.49
CA LYS A 629 20.14 -21.92 3.54
C LYS A 629 18.95 -21.06 3.95
N PHE A 630 19.14 -19.75 4.04
CA PHE A 630 18.07 -18.82 4.33
C PHE A 630 17.00 -18.80 3.22
N LEU A 631 17.39 -18.69 1.94
CA LEU A 631 16.46 -18.72 0.81
C LEU A 631 15.68 -20.05 0.73
N ASP A 632 16.36 -21.17 0.97
CA ASP A 632 15.73 -22.49 1.03
C ASP A 632 14.73 -22.60 2.20
N SER A 633 15.04 -21.97 3.35
CA SER A 633 14.12 -21.94 4.50
C SER A 633 12.84 -21.15 4.19
N LEU A 634 12.94 -20.07 3.42
CA LEU A 634 11.77 -19.33 2.94
C LEU A 634 10.91 -20.19 2.02
N ALA A 635 11.55 -20.92 1.10
CA ALA A 635 10.86 -21.82 0.16
C ALA A 635 10.09 -22.95 0.87
N GLY A 636 10.53 -23.36 2.07
CA GLY A 636 9.83 -24.35 2.90
C GLY A 636 8.63 -23.81 3.70
N THR A 637 8.39 -22.49 3.68
CA THR A 637 7.34 -21.86 4.49
C THR A 637 5.99 -21.84 3.75
N PRO A 638 4.85 -22.18 4.40
CA PRO A 638 3.55 -22.30 3.72
C PRO A 638 3.10 -21.05 2.95
N SER A 639 3.49 -19.85 3.38
CA SER A 639 3.15 -18.59 2.70
C SER A 639 3.89 -18.38 1.37
N TYR A 640 4.93 -19.17 1.06
CA TYR A 640 5.76 -19.03 -0.13
C TYR A 640 5.60 -20.20 -1.12
N LEU A 641 4.58 -21.06 -0.94
CA LEU A 641 4.37 -22.22 -1.82
C LEU A 641 4.27 -21.81 -3.30
N ASP A 642 3.56 -20.73 -3.60
CA ASP A 642 3.42 -20.20 -4.97
C ASP A 642 4.71 -19.60 -5.54
N TYR A 643 5.73 -19.36 -4.69
CA TYR A 643 7.01 -18.73 -5.03
C TYR A 643 8.23 -19.63 -4.79
N THR A 644 8.00 -20.92 -4.52
CA THR A 644 9.06 -21.88 -4.17
C THR A 644 10.10 -22.00 -5.28
N MET A 645 9.66 -22.07 -6.54
CA MET A 645 10.55 -22.19 -7.68
C MET A 645 11.45 -20.96 -7.81
N GLN A 646 10.88 -19.76 -7.67
CA GLN A 646 11.62 -18.50 -7.79
C GLN A 646 12.66 -18.37 -6.68
N LEU A 647 12.32 -18.75 -5.44
CA LEU A 647 13.26 -18.73 -4.32
C LEU A 647 14.41 -19.75 -4.51
N GLN A 648 14.09 -20.97 -4.95
CA GLN A 648 15.11 -21.98 -5.27
C GLN A 648 16.04 -21.49 -6.38
N GLU A 649 15.48 -20.89 -7.42
CA GLU A 649 16.27 -20.28 -8.47
C GLU A 649 17.13 -19.11 -7.93
N SER A 650 16.64 -18.30 -6.97
CA SER A 650 17.47 -17.27 -6.32
C SER A 650 18.64 -17.87 -5.54
N ALA A 651 18.43 -19.00 -4.87
CA ALA A 651 19.50 -19.74 -4.19
C ALA A 651 20.55 -20.25 -5.18
N ILE A 652 20.12 -20.76 -6.34
CA ILE A 652 21.02 -21.20 -7.42
C ILE A 652 21.80 -20.04 -8.02
N LEU A 653 21.16 -18.90 -8.28
CA LEU A 653 21.87 -17.72 -8.78
C LEU A 653 22.86 -17.18 -7.74
N GLN A 654 22.55 -17.29 -6.45
CA GLN A 654 23.49 -16.96 -5.37
C GLN A 654 24.68 -17.93 -5.34
N SER A 655 24.48 -19.23 -5.60
CA SER A 655 25.57 -20.19 -5.80
C SER A 655 26.44 -19.81 -7.02
N LEU A 656 25.80 -19.47 -8.14
CA LEU A 656 26.48 -19.03 -9.36
C LEU A 656 27.29 -17.74 -9.13
N SER A 657 26.74 -16.80 -8.35
CA SER A 657 27.43 -15.55 -8.00
C SER A 657 28.74 -15.74 -7.27
N ALA A 658 28.85 -16.80 -6.47
CA ALA A 658 30.07 -17.18 -5.76
C ALA A 658 31.02 -18.06 -6.58
N GLY A 659 30.72 -18.31 -7.85
CA GLY A 659 31.54 -19.16 -8.73
C GLY A 659 31.37 -20.66 -8.52
N ARG A 660 30.33 -21.11 -7.78
CA ARG A 660 30.04 -22.53 -7.55
C ARG A 660 29.39 -23.20 -8.75
N ILE A 661 30.14 -23.34 -9.84
CA ILE A 661 29.63 -23.77 -11.14
C ILE A 661 28.97 -25.16 -11.10
N GLY A 662 29.59 -26.12 -10.40
CA GLY A 662 29.07 -27.49 -10.34
C GLY A 662 27.71 -27.57 -9.64
N GLU A 663 27.60 -26.95 -8.46
CA GLU A 663 26.36 -26.85 -7.69
C GLU A 663 25.25 -26.17 -8.52
N SER A 664 25.58 -25.05 -9.17
CA SER A 664 24.61 -24.29 -9.97
C SER A 664 24.09 -25.07 -11.17
N VAL A 665 24.95 -25.75 -11.94
CA VAL A 665 24.54 -26.53 -13.11
C VAL A 665 23.68 -27.74 -12.70
N ILE A 666 24.05 -28.47 -11.65
CA ILE A 666 23.23 -29.60 -11.14
C ILE A 666 21.85 -29.10 -10.72
N ASN A 667 21.78 -28.00 -9.97
CA ASN A 667 20.53 -27.50 -9.46
C ASN A 667 19.65 -26.89 -10.56
N LEU A 668 20.23 -26.23 -11.57
CA LEU A 668 19.50 -25.77 -12.77
C LEU A 668 18.89 -26.94 -13.54
N ASN A 669 19.65 -28.01 -13.76
CA ASN A 669 19.14 -29.21 -14.43
C ASN A 669 18.06 -29.91 -13.59
N GLY A 670 18.20 -29.92 -12.26
CA GLY A 670 17.16 -30.38 -11.35
C GLY A 670 15.88 -29.54 -11.41
N LEU A 671 15.98 -28.21 -11.55
CA LEU A 671 14.82 -27.34 -11.79
C LEU A 671 14.19 -27.59 -13.16
N ALA A 672 14.99 -27.75 -14.21
CA ALA A 672 14.49 -28.07 -15.55
C ALA A 672 13.73 -29.40 -15.58
N PHE A 673 14.20 -30.41 -14.84
CA PHE A 673 13.54 -31.70 -14.72
C PHE A 673 12.21 -31.60 -13.95
N ARG A 674 12.18 -30.83 -12.85
CA ARG A 674 10.99 -30.66 -12.01
C ARG A 674 9.94 -29.73 -12.64
N ASN A 675 10.35 -28.81 -13.51
CA ASN A 675 9.49 -27.79 -14.12
C ASN A 675 9.58 -27.83 -15.66
N PRO A 676 8.87 -28.76 -16.33
CA PRO A 676 9.00 -28.96 -17.78
C PRO A 676 8.65 -27.74 -18.65
N ASN A 677 7.79 -26.84 -18.16
CA ASN A 677 7.36 -25.65 -18.90
C ASN A 677 8.45 -24.56 -18.97
N ASP A 678 9.31 -24.49 -17.95
CA ASP A 678 10.40 -23.51 -17.84
C ASP A 678 11.78 -24.15 -18.12
N ALA A 679 11.80 -25.45 -18.41
CA ALA A 679 13.02 -26.21 -18.65
C ALA A 679 13.92 -25.60 -19.73
N ALA A 680 13.33 -25.04 -20.78
CA ALA A 680 14.05 -24.37 -21.86
C ALA A 680 14.94 -23.22 -21.36
N TYR A 681 14.48 -22.45 -20.37
CA TYR A 681 15.22 -21.35 -19.79
C TYR A 681 16.42 -21.85 -18.97
N TYR A 682 16.17 -22.78 -18.05
CA TYR A 682 17.20 -23.31 -17.15
C TYR A 682 18.30 -24.08 -17.91
N LEU A 683 17.93 -24.87 -18.91
CA LEU A 683 18.89 -25.58 -19.76
C LEU A 683 19.71 -24.62 -20.62
N ASN A 684 19.10 -23.56 -21.14
CA ASN A 684 19.85 -22.53 -21.85
C ASN A 684 20.87 -21.82 -20.93
N LEU A 685 20.45 -21.46 -19.72
CA LEU A 685 21.34 -20.85 -18.73
C LEU A 685 22.49 -21.80 -18.34
N SER A 686 22.19 -23.08 -18.10
CA SER A 686 23.19 -24.13 -17.87
C SER A 686 24.17 -24.24 -19.04
N GLY A 687 23.67 -24.29 -20.28
CA GLY A 687 24.50 -24.34 -21.48
C GLY A 687 25.43 -23.14 -21.63
N LEU A 688 24.95 -21.92 -21.32
CA LEU A 688 25.81 -20.72 -21.31
C LEU A 688 26.89 -20.81 -20.25
N ILE A 689 26.56 -21.23 -19.01
CA ILE A 689 27.53 -21.42 -17.92
C ILE A 689 28.61 -22.46 -18.31
N LEU A 690 28.21 -23.58 -18.89
CA LEU A 690 29.12 -24.63 -19.37
C LEU A 690 30.00 -24.12 -20.52
N SER A 691 29.44 -23.30 -21.40
CA SER A 691 30.17 -22.67 -22.51
C SER A 691 31.26 -21.72 -21.99
N GLN A 692 30.97 -20.92 -20.95
CA GLN A 692 31.98 -20.08 -20.29
C GLN A 692 33.12 -20.92 -19.67
N ASN A 693 32.87 -22.19 -19.39
CA ASN A 693 33.85 -23.13 -18.85
C ASN A 693 34.52 -24.03 -19.89
N LEU A 694 34.35 -23.75 -21.19
CA LEU A 694 34.89 -24.54 -22.32
C LEU A 694 34.36 -25.99 -22.38
N ASP A 695 33.23 -26.29 -21.73
CA ASP A 695 32.58 -27.59 -21.86
C ASP A 695 31.54 -27.56 -22.99
N PHE A 696 32.04 -27.43 -24.21
CA PHE A 696 31.20 -27.22 -25.39
C PHE A 696 30.32 -28.42 -25.72
N ASN A 697 30.76 -29.64 -25.39
CA ASN A 697 29.96 -30.84 -25.63
C ASN A 697 28.71 -30.86 -24.74
N LYS A 698 28.88 -30.68 -23.42
CA LYS A 698 27.72 -30.64 -22.50
C LYS A 698 26.86 -29.42 -22.75
N ALA A 699 27.46 -28.26 -22.99
CA ALA A 699 26.72 -27.06 -23.37
C ALA A 699 25.85 -27.27 -24.62
N ALA A 700 26.40 -27.90 -25.66
CA ALA A 700 25.65 -28.22 -26.87
C ALA A 700 24.50 -29.22 -26.62
N ASN A 701 24.69 -30.19 -25.72
CA ASN A 701 23.60 -31.08 -25.31
C ASN A 701 22.49 -30.29 -24.59
N ASP A 702 22.84 -29.42 -23.66
CA ASP A 702 21.87 -28.59 -22.93
C ASP A 702 21.12 -27.65 -23.89
N PHE A 703 21.80 -27.00 -24.83
CA PHE A 703 21.15 -26.18 -25.87
C PHE A 703 20.23 -26.99 -26.79
N LYS A 704 20.62 -28.22 -27.14
CA LYS A 704 19.76 -29.12 -27.91
C LYS A 704 18.46 -29.41 -27.15
N VAL A 705 18.57 -29.82 -25.89
CA VAL A 705 17.39 -30.12 -25.07
C VAL A 705 16.57 -28.83 -24.81
N ALA A 706 17.21 -27.69 -24.59
CA ALA A 706 16.53 -26.40 -24.46
C ALA A 706 15.71 -26.07 -25.70
N ARG A 707 16.25 -26.32 -26.90
CA ARG A 707 15.53 -26.18 -28.18
C ARG A 707 14.33 -27.11 -28.26
N GLU A 708 14.51 -28.38 -27.92
CA GLU A 708 13.42 -29.38 -27.87
C GLU A 708 12.33 -29.00 -26.86
N LYS A 709 12.68 -28.27 -25.79
CA LYS A 709 11.77 -27.73 -24.78
C LYS A 709 11.18 -26.36 -25.14
N GLY A 710 11.47 -25.81 -26.32
CA GLY A 710 10.83 -24.61 -26.85
C GLY A 710 11.62 -23.30 -26.72
N PHE A 711 12.91 -23.35 -26.43
CA PHE A 711 13.77 -22.16 -26.48
C PHE A 711 13.85 -21.60 -27.91
N LYS A 712 13.73 -20.27 -28.07
CA LYS A 712 13.70 -19.58 -29.38
C LYS A 712 14.71 -18.43 -29.53
N ALA A 713 15.30 -17.95 -28.44
CA ALA A 713 16.15 -16.76 -28.45
C ALA A 713 17.61 -17.10 -28.78
N PHE A 714 17.82 -17.79 -29.92
CA PHE A 714 19.15 -18.21 -30.36
C PHE A 714 20.02 -17.01 -30.77
N SER A 715 21.34 -17.19 -30.60
CA SER A 715 22.37 -16.20 -30.91
C SER A 715 23.57 -16.88 -31.57
N ARG A 716 24.56 -16.09 -32.02
CA ARG A 716 25.80 -16.61 -32.63
C ARG A 716 26.57 -17.55 -31.70
N VAL A 717 26.45 -17.35 -30.38
CA VAL A 717 27.01 -18.25 -29.36
C VAL A 717 26.50 -19.67 -29.57
N HIS A 718 25.19 -19.86 -29.69
CA HIS A 718 24.58 -21.18 -29.80
C HIS A 718 25.08 -21.92 -31.04
N TYR A 719 25.20 -21.23 -32.18
CA TYR A 719 25.75 -21.79 -33.41
C TYR A 719 27.20 -22.27 -33.21
N ALA A 720 28.05 -21.39 -32.67
CA ALA A 720 29.45 -21.69 -32.43
C ALA A 720 29.62 -22.89 -31.48
N ILE A 721 28.82 -22.93 -30.39
CA ILE A 721 28.88 -24.03 -29.42
C ILE A 721 28.37 -25.35 -29.99
N PHE A 722 27.35 -25.37 -30.86
CA PHE A 722 26.95 -26.62 -31.53
C PHE A 722 28.07 -27.18 -32.42
N LYS A 723 28.77 -26.34 -33.19
CA LYS A 723 29.92 -26.79 -34.01
C LYS A 723 31.07 -27.28 -33.12
N LEU A 724 31.49 -26.49 -32.13
CA LEU A 724 32.57 -26.86 -31.20
C LEU A 724 32.22 -28.09 -30.35
N GLY A 725 30.95 -28.30 -30.03
CA GLY A 725 30.45 -29.45 -29.28
C GLY A 725 30.25 -30.73 -30.11
N ASN A 726 30.67 -30.76 -31.39
CA ASN A 726 30.47 -31.87 -32.33
C ASN A 726 28.98 -32.23 -32.57
N LYS A 727 28.12 -31.23 -32.65
CA LYS A 727 26.67 -31.34 -32.94
C LYS A 727 26.33 -30.69 -34.28
N GLU A 728 26.97 -31.18 -35.34
CA GLU A 728 26.87 -30.62 -36.70
C GLU A 728 25.43 -30.61 -37.22
N THR A 729 24.66 -31.67 -36.93
CA THR A 729 23.26 -31.77 -37.33
C THR A 729 22.39 -30.65 -36.74
N GLU A 730 22.62 -30.31 -35.47
CA GLU A 730 21.91 -29.26 -34.75
C GLU A 730 22.37 -27.88 -35.23
N ALA A 731 23.67 -27.69 -35.46
CA ALA A 731 24.22 -26.46 -36.03
C ALA A 731 23.66 -26.17 -37.43
N ASP A 732 23.62 -27.17 -38.30
CA ASP A 732 23.11 -27.03 -39.67
C ASP A 732 21.60 -26.79 -39.68
N SER A 733 20.87 -27.42 -38.76
CA SER A 733 19.45 -27.14 -38.53
C SER A 733 19.22 -25.70 -38.07
N LEU A 734 20.04 -25.20 -37.12
CA LEU A 734 19.94 -23.82 -36.64
C LEU A 734 20.31 -22.80 -37.73
N ALA A 735 21.32 -23.08 -38.53
CA ALA A 735 21.74 -22.26 -39.66
C ALA A 735 20.64 -22.12 -40.73
N LYS A 736 19.87 -23.19 -40.99
CA LYS A 736 18.72 -23.14 -41.91
C LYS A 736 17.60 -22.25 -41.38
N GLU A 737 17.34 -22.28 -40.08
CA GLU A 737 16.26 -21.51 -39.44
C GLU A 737 16.67 -20.04 -39.22
N TYR A 738 17.94 -19.80 -38.86
CA TYR A 738 18.49 -18.48 -38.55
C TYR A 738 19.83 -18.23 -39.28
N PRO A 739 19.81 -17.95 -40.60
CA PRO A 739 21.03 -17.81 -41.40
C PRO A 739 21.99 -16.71 -40.92
N HIS A 740 21.47 -15.67 -40.27
CA HIS A 740 22.25 -14.54 -39.75
C HIS A 740 23.11 -14.88 -38.50
N LEU A 741 22.93 -16.08 -37.92
CA LEU A 741 23.71 -16.55 -36.76
C LEU A 741 24.98 -17.31 -37.17
N ILE A 742 25.14 -17.66 -38.45
CA ILE A 742 26.29 -18.40 -38.97
C ILE A 742 27.56 -17.57 -38.77
N SER A 743 28.60 -18.21 -38.25
CA SER A 743 29.90 -17.57 -37.96
C SER A 743 31.06 -18.57 -38.08
N GLU A 744 31.31 -19.08 -39.29
CA GLU A 744 32.38 -20.07 -39.53
C GLU A 744 33.79 -19.54 -39.19
N ASP A 745 34.04 -18.26 -39.43
CA ASP A 745 35.32 -17.62 -39.06
C ASP A 745 35.53 -17.65 -37.54
N LEU A 746 34.44 -17.48 -36.77
CA LEU A 746 34.45 -17.54 -35.31
C LEU A 746 34.71 -18.95 -34.80
N VAL A 747 34.07 -19.95 -35.42
CA VAL A 747 34.30 -21.37 -35.10
C VAL A 747 35.76 -21.74 -35.39
N SER A 748 36.31 -21.27 -36.51
CA SER A 748 37.70 -21.49 -36.90
C SER A 748 38.68 -20.86 -35.90
N GLU A 749 38.41 -19.63 -35.46
CA GLU A 749 39.20 -18.96 -34.41
C GLU A 749 39.19 -19.74 -33.09
N LEU A 750 38.05 -20.33 -32.72
CA LEU A 750 37.85 -21.02 -31.45
C LEU A 750 38.21 -22.51 -31.46
N THR A 751 38.52 -23.08 -32.62
CA THR A 751 38.89 -24.50 -32.76
C THR A 751 40.02 -24.93 -31.81
N PRO A 752 41.08 -24.13 -31.55
CA PRO A 752 42.10 -24.48 -30.57
C PRO A 752 41.57 -24.71 -29.14
N PHE A 753 40.43 -24.13 -28.78
CA PHE A 753 39.81 -24.25 -27.46
C PHE A 753 38.87 -25.46 -27.36
N GLN A 754 38.54 -26.13 -28.47
CA GLN A 754 37.47 -27.12 -28.56
C GLN A 754 37.61 -28.25 -27.54
N ASN A 755 38.81 -28.85 -27.45
CA ASN A 755 39.13 -29.96 -26.56
C ASN A 755 40.06 -29.53 -25.41
N PHE A 756 40.00 -28.25 -25.02
CA PHE A 756 40.94 -27.66 -24.05
C PHE A 756 40.95 -28.43 -22.72
N ASN A 757 39.77 -28.74 -22.18
CA ASN A 757 39.66 -29.47 -20.92
C ASN A 757 40.21 -30.90 -21.03
N GLN A 758 40.08 -31.57 -22.17
CA GLN A 758 40.53 -32.96 -22.42
C GLN A 758 42.02 -33.09 -22.75
N THR A 759 42.69 -31.99 -23.12
CA THR A 759 44.07 -32.05 -23.63
C THR A 759 45.09 -31.95 -22.49
N LEU A 760 46.22 -32.65 -22.64
CA LEU A 760 47.37 -32.58 -21.72
C LEU A 760 47.98 -31.16 -21.68
N PRO A 761 48.38 -30.66 -20.50
CA PRO A 761 48.98 -29.32 -20.34
C PRO A 761 50.17 -29.05 -21.27
N GLU A 762 51.05 -30.03 -21.50
CA GLU A 762 52.24 -29.86 -22.35
C GLU A 762 51.89 -29.67 -23.81
N ARG A 763 50.86 -30.38 -24.30
CA ARG A 763 50.37 -30.22 -25.67
C ARG A 763 49.70 -28.87 -25.84
N LEU A 764 48.89 -28.44 -24.87
CA LEU A 764 48.28 -27.11 -24.90
C LEU A 764 49.34 -26.01 -24.86
N PHE A 765 50.42 -26.18 -24.09
CA PHE A 765 51.56 -25.26 -24.08
C PHE A 765 52.24 -25.18 -25.45
N GLN A 766 52.50 -26.32 -26.11
CA GLN A 766 53.06 -26.35 -27.47
C GLN A 766 52.11 -25.70 -28.49
N SER A 767 50.81 -25.99 -28.41
CA SER A 767 49.80 -25.34 -29.25
C SER A 767 49.82 -23.83 -29.07
N TRP A 768 49.81 -23.34 -27.83
CA TRP A 768 49.91 -21.92 -27.49
C TRP A 768 51.15 -21.24 -28.06
N GLN A 769 52.31 -21.90 -28.06
CA GLN A 769 53.54 -21.35 -28.65
C GLN A 769 53.44 -21.14 -30.16
N THR A 770 52.66 -22.00 -30.84
CA THR A 770 52.45 -21.94 -32.30
C THR A 770 51.26 -21.07 -32.73
N MET A 771 50.43 -20.59 -31.79
CA MET A 771 49.27 -19.76 -32.12
C MET A 771 49.70 -18.39 -32.68
N PRO A 772 48.93 -17.84 -33.64
CA PRO A 772 49.15 -16.48 -34.12
C PRO A 772 49.01 -15.49 -32.97
N ASP A 773 49.85 -14.45 -32.97
CA ASP A 773 49.89 -13.46 -31.90
C ASP A 773 48.71 -12.47 -32.01
N ASN A 774 47.56 -12.88 -31.48
CA ASN A 774 46.31 -12.12 -31.46
C ASN A 774 45.63 -12.24 -30.08
N ARG A 775 44.43 -11.64 -29.93
CA ARG A 775 43.64 -11.69 -28.68
C ARG A 775 43.40 -13.12 -28.20
N SER A 776 43.05 -14.03 -29.12
CA SER A 776 42.83 -15.45 -28.80
C SER A 776 44.05 -16.11 -28.16
N ARG A 777 45.28 -15.76 -28.53
CA ARG A 777 46.50 -16.30 -27.89
C ARG A 777 46.66 -15.84 -26.44
N ILE A 778 46.25 -14.60 -26.12
CA ILE A 778 46.25 -14.07 -24.76
C ILE A 778 45.18 -14.76 -23.92
N ASP A 779 43.97 -14.90 -24.45
CA ASP A 779 42.88 -15.61 -23.76
C ASP A 779 43.25 -17.09 -23.50
N PHE A 780 43.91 -17.74 -24.47
CA PHE A 780 44.44 -19.09 -24.32
C PHE A 780 45.51 -19.18 -23.24
N ALA A 781 46.44 -18.22 -23.18
CA ALA A 781 47.47 -18.14 -22.13
C ALA A 781 46.85 -18.04 -20.73
N LYS A 782 45.84 -17.17 -20.55
CA LYS A 782 45.11 -17.03 -19.28
C LYS A 782 44.40 -18.31 -18.87
N LEU A 783 43.71 -18.95 -19.81
CA LEU A 783 43.01 -20.22 -19.55
C LEU A 783 43.99 -21.35 -19.24
N LEU A 784 45.18 -21.35 -19.85
CA LEU A 784 46.24 -22.30 -19.58
C LEU A 784 46.78 -22.15 -18.15
N LEU A 785 47.01 -20.92 -17.68
CA LEU A 785 47.33 -20.66 -16.28
C LEU A 785 46.19 -21.04 -15.34
N LEU A 786 44.95 -20.67 -15.68
CA LEU A 786 43.78 -20.85 -14.82
C LEU A 786 43.43 -22.33 -14.60
N LYS A 787 43.48 -23.13 -15.68
CA LYS A 787 42.93 -24.50 -15.69
C LYS A 787 43.98 -25.60 -15.77
N LYS A 788 45.23 -25.31 -16.14
CA LYS A 788 46.24 -26.33 -16.51
C LYS A 788 47.61 -26.17 -15.85
N SER A 789 47.79 -25.16 -15.02
CA SER A 789 49.07 -24.83 -14.37
C SER A 789 49.62 -25.94 -13.45
N HIS A 790 48.78 -26.84 -12.94
CA HIS A 790 49.20 -28.00 -12.13
C HIS A 790 50.06 -29.02 -12.88
N GLY A 791 50.00 -29.04 -14.21
CA GLY A 791 50.80 -29.93 -15.05
C GLY A 791 51.91 -29.25 -15.83
N LEU A 792 52.15 -27.95 -15.57
CA LEU A 792 53.21 -27.19 -16.22
C LEU A 792 54.42 -27.02 -15.29
N THR A 793 55.61 -26.97 -15.87
CA THR A 793 56.82 -26.64 -15.11
C THR A 793 56.83 -25.16 -14.69
N SER A 794 57.54 -24.82 -13.62
CA SER A 794 57.66 -23.42 -13.16
C SER A 794 58.19 -22.48 -14.26
N ILE A 795 59.07 -22.97 -15.14
CA ILE A 795 59.59 -22.22 -16.29
C ILE A 795 58.47 -21.93 -17.30
N GLN A 796 57.65 -22.92 -17.62
CA GLN A 796 56.50 -22.73 -18.54
C GLN A 796 55.47 -21.76 -17.96
N ILE A 797 55.17 -21.86 -16.66
CA ILE A 797 54.27 -20.92 -15.97
C ILE A 797 54.82 -19.49 -16.03
N GLN A 798 56.13 -19.32 -15.80
CA GLN A 798 56.80 -18.03 -15.94
C GLN A 798 56.76 -17.49 -17.36
N GLU A 799 56.97 -18.33 -18.37
CA GLU A 799 56.90 -17.94 -19.79
C GLU A 799 55.49 -17.43 -20.17
N ILE A 800 54.45 -18.17 -19.78
CA ILE A 800 53.06 -17.77 -20.03
C ILE A 800 52.73 -16.47 -19.27
N GLY A 801 53.10 -16.41 -17.99
CA GLY A 801 52.87 -15.25 -17.14
C GLY A 801 53.54 -13.98 -17.67
N GLN A 802 54.81 -14.08 -18.07
CA GLN A 802 55.54 -12.95 -18.64
C GLN A 802 54.96 -12.52 -19.99
N TYR A 803 54.49 -13.47 -20.82
CA TYR A 803 53.77 -13.14 -22.05
C TYR A 803 52.51 -12.31 -21.78
N ILE A 804 51.71 -12.68 -20.77
CA ILE A 804 50.50 -11.93 -20.37
C ILE A 804 50.88 -10.53 -19.86
N ILE A 805 51.87 -10.43 -18.96
CA ILE A 805 52.34 -9.14 -18.41
C ILE A 805 52.81 -8.20 -19.53
N ASN A 806 53.56 -8.72 -20.51
CA ASN A 806 54.08 -7.93 -21.63
C ASN A 806 52.97 -7.36 -22.53
N ARG A 807 51.76 -7.95 -22.52
CA ARG A 807 50.64 -7.55 -23.39
C ARG A 807 49.56 -6.75 -22.68
N GLU A 808 49.28 -7.07 -21.43
CA GLU A 808 48.19 -6.44 -20.65
C GLU A 808 48.69 -5.43 -19.62
N GLY A 809 50.00 -5.35 -19.40
CA GLY A 809 50.63 -4.48 -18.42
C GLY A 809 51.01 -5.22 -17.12
N GLU A 810 51.80 -4.55 -16.28
CA GLU A 810 52.21 -5.11 -14.99
C GLU A 810 51.01 -5.33 -14.06
N ASN A 811 50.91 -6.54 -13.51
CA ASN A 811 49.94 -6.89 -12.47
C ASN A 811 50.68 -7.51 -11.28
N THR A 812 50.55 -6.90 -10.11
CA THR A 812 51.28 -7.29 -8.89
C THR A 812 50.93 -8.70 -8.41
N ALA A 813 49.66 -9.10 -8.53
CA ALA A 813 49.18 -10.42 -8.14
C ALA A 813 49.72 -11.51 -9.09
N LEU A 814 49.63 -11.29 -10.41
CA LEU A 814 50.22 -12.21 -11.39
C LEU A 814 51.73 -12.32 -11.23
N GLY A 815 52.43 -11.18 -11.08
CA GLY A 815 53.88 -11.13 -10.83
C GLY A 815 54.30 -11.92 -9.60
N THR A 816 53.55 -11.80 -8.51
CA THR A 816 53.78 -12.55 -7.27
C THR A 816 53.61 -14.05 -7.51
N PHE A 817 52.53 -14.48 -8.18
CA PHE A 817 52.29 -15.89 -8.49
C PHE A 817 53.40 -16.49 -9.37
N ILE A 818 53.80 -15.81 -10.45
CA ILE A 818 54.78 -16.38 -11.40
C ILE A 818 56.21 -16.38 -10.85
N SER A 819 56.52 -15.49 -9.89
CA SER A 819 57.82 -15.48 -9.22
C SER A 819 58.05 -16.74 -8.38
N ASN A 820 56.99 -17.32 -7.84
CA ASN A 820 57.01 -18.58 -7.09
C ASN A 820 55.68 -19.35 -7.27
N PRO A 821 55.50 -20.07 -8.39
CA PRO A 821 54.24 -20.75 -8.73
C PRO A 821 54.12 -22.08 -7.98
N ASP A 822 54.11 -21.99 -6.65
CA ASP A 822 54.04 -23.12 -5.73
C ASP A 822 52.65 -23.21 -5.10
N TRP A 823 51.92 -24.25 -5.47
CA TRP A 823 50.58 -24.55 -4.96
C TRP A 823 50.57 -24.92 -3.47
N THR A 824 51.70 -25.22 -2.85
CA THR A 824 51.77 -25.47 -1.39
C THR A 824 51.83 -24.19 -0.58
N VAL A 825 52.21 -23.06 -1.20
CA VAL A 825 52.41 -21.77 -0.52
C VAL A 825 51.14 -20.92 -0.58
N GLU A 826 50.58 -20.59 0.58
CA GLU A 826 49.33 -19.82 0.70
C GLU A 826 49.40 -18.44 0.01
N ALA A 827 50.54 -17.74 0.12
CA ALA A 827 50.73 -16.45 -0.55
C ALA A 827 50.65 -16.55 -2.08
N SER A 828 51.13 -17.65 -2.66
CA SER A 828 51.08 -17.89 -4.11
C SER A 828 49.64 -18.13 -4.58
N ILE A 829 48.89 -18.95 -3.83
CA ILE A 829 47.46 -19.19 -4.10
C ILE A 829 46.66 -17.89 -3.98
N LYS A 830 46.89 -17.11 -2.91
CA LYS A 830 46.18 -15.84 -2.72
C LYS A 830 46.44 -14.87 -3.88
N ALA A 831 47.68 -14.80 -4.35
CA ALA A 831 48.05 -14.02 -5.53
C ALA A 831 47.33 -14.52 -6.80
N PHE A 832 47.24 -15.83 -6.99
CA PHE A 832 46.50 -16.43 -8.10
C PHE A 832 44.99 -16.11 -8.05
N LEU A 833 44.35 -16.31 -6.89
CA LEU A 833 42.92 -16.02 -6.69
C LEU A 833 42.63 -14.52 -6.90
N THR A 834 43.53 -13.65 -6.43
CA THR A 834 43.39 -12.19 -6.61
C THR A 834 43.49 -11.80 -8.08
N TYR A 835 44.44 -12.37 -8.83
CA TYR A 835 44.61 -12.06 -10.26
C TYR A 835 43.38 -12.45 -11.08
N PHE A 836 42.79 -13.62 -10.83
CA PHE A 836 41.61 -14.10 -11.54
C PHE A 836 40.28 -13.68 -10.92
N ASN A 837 40.30 -12.88 -9.83
CA ASN A 837 39.11 -12.47 -9.08
C ASN A 837 38.21 -13.66 -8.68
N LEU A 838 38.81 -14.67 -8.04
CA LEU A 838 38.16 -15.91 -7.62
C LEU A 838 37.91 -15.94 -6.11
N SER A 839 36.89 -16.70 -5.69
CA SER A 839 36.59 -16.94 -4.27
C SER A 839 37.71 -17.70 -3.55
N GLU A 840 37.80 -17.56 -2.23
CA GLU A 840 38.71 -18.37 -1.40
C GLU A 840 38.30 -19.87 -1.35
N GLU A 841 37.06 -20.19 -1.72
CA GLU A 841 36.60 -21.56 -1.88
C GLU A 841 37.24 -22.23 -3.11
N LEU A 842 38.36 -22.93 -2.88
CA LEU A 842 39.15 -23.60 -3.93
C LEU A 842 38.37 -24.65 -4.74
N SER A 843 37.32 -25.22 -4.16
CA SER A 843 36.46 -26.23 -4.78
C SER A 843 35.29 -25.68 -5.59
N ALA A 844 35.10 -24.36 -5.63
CA ALA A 844 33.90 -23.74 -6.21
C ALA A 844 33.69 -24.09 -7.69
N ASN A 845 34.75 -24.04 -8.51
CA ASN A 845 34.66 -24.34 -9.94
C ASN A 845 35.41 -25.65 -10.29
N PRO A 846 34.71 -26.73 -10.70
CA PRO A 846 35.34 -28.01 -11.01
C PRO A 846 36.26 -27.97 -12.26
N TYR A 847 36.15 -26.92 -13.08
CA TYR A 847 37.02 -26.71 -14.25
C TYR A 847 38.37 -26.06 -13.90
N HIS A 848 38.56 -25.58 -12.67
CA HIS A 848 39.83 -25.04 -12.19
C HIS A 848 40.65 -26.15 -11.51
N THR A 849 41.10 -27.12 -12.31
CA THR A 849 41.82 -28.30 -11.82
C THR A 849 42.94 -28.02 -10.81
N PRO A 850 43.82 -27.00 -11.00
CA PRO A 850 44.87 -26.69 -10.02
C PRO A 850 44.30 -26.40 -8.62
N LEU A 851 43.20 -25.65 -8.54
CA LEU A 851 42.54 -25.31 -7.27
C LEU A 851 41.84 -26.53 -6.66
N ILE A 852 41.18 -27.35 -7.48
CA ILE A 852 40.53 -28.59 -7.02
C ILE A 852 41.55 -29.57 -6.44
N LEU A 853 42.66 -29.80 -7.13
CA LEU A 853 43.71 -30.68 -6.64
C LEU A 853 44.34 -30.13 -5.36
N ASN A 854 44.55 -28.81 -5.28
CA ASN A 854 45.03 -28.17 -4.07
C ASN A 854 44.07 -28.33 -2.89
N ALA A 855 42.77 -28.15 -3.13
CA ALA A 855 41.73 -28.38 -2.13
C ALA A 855 41.75 -29.83 -1.65
N ALA A 856 41.83 -30.79 -2.58
CA ALA A 856 41.90 -32.21 -2.29
C ALA A 856 43.14 -32.58 -1.47
N ASP A 857 44.30 -31.98 -1.74
CA ASP A 857 45.54 -32.22 -0.98
C ASP A 857 45.50 -31.68 0.46
N ARG A 858 44.58 -30.74 0.75
CA ARG A 858 44.34 -30.21 2.10
C ARG A 858 43.36 -31.05 2.91
N ILE A 859 42.63 -31.97 2.28
CA ILE A 859 41.69 -32.87 2.95
C ILE A 859 42.46 -34.06 3.54
N GLN A 860 42.36 -34.24 4.87
CA GLN A 860 43.03 -35.36 5.55
C GLN A 860 42.30 -36.70 5.38
N ASP A 861 40.97 -36.68 5.31
CA ASP A 861 40.17 -37.89 5.11
C ASP A 861 40.28 -38.41 3.67
N PRO A 862 40.84 -39.61 3.44
CA PRO A 862 40.99 -40.16 2.10
C PRO A 862 39.66 -40.36 1.35
N LEU A 863 38.55 -40.61 2.06
CA LEU A 863 37.24 -40.75 1.43
C LEU A 863 36.72 -39.40 0.94
N ALA A 864 36.69 -38.37 1.80
CA ALA A 864 36.30 -37.01 1.39
C ALA A 864 37.21 -36.45 0.27
N GLN A 865 38.51 -36.79 0.27
CA GLN A 865 39.43 -36.44 -0.81
C GLN A 865 38.99 -37.09 -2.14
N TYR A 866 38.66 -38.38 -2.14
CA TYR A 866 38.14 -39.07 -3.32
C TYR A 866 36.80 -38.48 -3.78
N GLU A 867 35.87 -38.19 -2.87
CA GLU A 867 34.56 -37.63 -3.19
C GLU A 867 34.66 -36.27 -3.88
N LEU A 868 35.53 -35.37 -3.40
CA LEU A 868 35.77 -34.07 -4.04
C LEU A 868 36.30 -34.23 -5.47
N ILE A 869 37.33 -35.08 -5.66
CA ILE A 869 37.92 -35.32 -6.98
C ILE A 869 36.92 -36.01 -7.92
N ASN A 870 36.15 -36.98 -7.39
CA ASN A 870 35.13 -37.69 -8.16
C ASN A 870 34.03 -36.72 -8.62
N SER A 871 33.51 -35.88 -7.73
CA SER A 871 32.50 -34.87 -8.07
C SER A 871 33.02 -33.87 -9.11
N ALA A 872 34.27 -33.41 -8.98
CA ALA A 872 34.86 -32.52 -9.99
C ALA A 872 35.03 -33.20 -11.36
N SER A 873 35.35 -34.50 -11.38
CA SER A 873 35.52 -35.28 -12.62
C SER A 873 34.23 -35.50 -13.39
N ASP A 874 33.06 -35.40 -12.74
CA ASP A 874 31.76 -35.47 -13.41
C ASP A 874 31.55 -34.27 -14.33
N PHE A 875 32.20 -33.13 -14.03
CA PHE A 875 32.18 -31.91 -14.83
C PHE A 875 33.35 -31.83 -15.80
N ASN A 876 34.56 -32.03 -15.30
CA ASN A 876 35.78 -31.70 -16.00
C ASN A 876 36.55 -32.97 -16.43
N GLN A 877 36.87 -33.05 -17.72
CA GLN A 877 37.67 -34.14 -18.30
C GLN A 877 39.17 -33.80 -18.33
N ASP A 878 39.71 -33.23 -17.25
CA ASP A 878 41.15 -32.94 -17.17
C ASP A 878 41.96 -34.23 -16.95
N PRO A 879 42.98 -34.54 -17.80
CA PRO A 879 43.75 -35.78 -17.67
C PRO A 879 44.41 -35.97 -16.30
N LEU A 880 44.91 -34.89 -15.68
CA LEU A 880 45.56 -34.93 -14.38
C LEU A 880 44.55 -35.02 -13.23
N LEU A 881 43.37 -34.42 -13.36
CA LEU A 881 42.26 -34.64 -12.42
C LEU A 881 41.84 -36.12 -12.41
N TRP A 882 41.67 -36.70 -13.60
CA TRP A 882 41.20 -38.08 -13.75
C TRP A 882 42.23 -39.11 -13.30
N ILE A 883 43.53 -38.91 -13.56
CA ILE A 883 44.52 -39.83 -13.00
C ILE A 883 44.61 -39.70 -11.46
N ARG A 884 44.42 -38.49 -10.91
CA ARG A 884 44.35 -38.29 -9.44
C ARG A 884 43.11 -38.97 -8.84
N LYS A 885 41.98 -39.02 -9.56
CA LYS A 885 40.81 -39.82 -9.19
C LYS A 885 41.14 -41.31 -9.08
N VAL A 886 41.85 -41.86 -10.07
CA VAL A 886 42.29 -43.28 -10.08
C VAL A 886 43.16 -43.57 -8.86
N GLN A 887 44.08 -42.66 -8.51
CA GLN A 887 44.93 -42.81 -7.33
C GLN A 887 44.15 -42.75 -6.03
N ALA A 888 43.28 -41.75 -5.88
CA ALA A 888 42.45 -41.58 -4.70
C ALA A 888 41.56 -42.82 -4.49
N ALA A 889 40.94 -43.35 -5.56
CA ALA A 889 40.16 -44.59 -5.52
C ALA A 889 40.98 -45.79 -5.04
N ARG A 890 42.17 -46.01 -5.61
CA ARG A 890 43.07 -47.10 -5.19
C ARG A 890 43.49 -46.98 -3.73
N ARG A 891 43.77 -45.75 -3.26
CA ARG A 891 44.19 -45.48 -1.87
C ARG A 891 43.14 -45.89 -0.84
N ILE A 892 41.86 -45.83 -1.19
CA ILE A 892 40.73 -46.23 -0.34
C ILE A 892 40.17 -47.62 -0.68
N GLY A 893 40.84 -48.41 -1.52
CA GLY A 893 40.45 -49.78 -1.85
C GLY A 893 39.30 -49.91 -2.87
N LEU A 894 39.00 -48.85 -3.63
CA LEU A 894 37.98 -48.83 -4.67
C LEU A 894 38.56 -49.18 -6.06
N ASP A 895 39.22 -50.33 -6.18
CA ASP A 895 39.93 -50.73 -7.41
C ASP A 895 39.01 -50.84 -8.65
N ASN A 896 37.76 -51.27 -8.46
CA ASN A 896 36.78 -51.33 -9.55
C ASN A 896 36.48 -49.93 -10.12
N TYR A 897 36.37 -48.91 -9.27
CA TYR A 897 36.16 -47.53 -9.69
C TYR A 897 37.40 -46.94 -10.35
N ALA A 898 38.60 -47.33 -9.90
CA ALA A 898 39.86 -46.97 -10.53
C ALA A 898 39.97 -47.54 -11.96
N SER A 899 39.64 -48.83 -12.14
CA SER A 899 39.60 -49.48 -13.45
C SER A 899 38.54 -48.88 -14.38
N GLN A 900 37.35 -48.58 -13.85
CA GLN A 900 36.29 -47.92 -14.61
C GLN A 900 36.72 -46.52 -15.06
N ALA A 901 37.35 -45.73 -14.18
CA ALA A 901 37.86 -44.41 -14.53
C ALA A 901 38.92 -44.48 -15.64
N LEU A 902 39.82 -45.46 -15.62
CA LEU A 902 40.79 -45.69 -16.71
C LEU A 902 40.11 -46.09 -18.02
N GLN A 903 39.08 -46.93 -17.96
CA GLN A 903 38.28 -47.29 -19.13
C GLN A 903 37.56 -46.06 -19.71
N ASP A 904 37.03 -45.19 -18.86
CA ASP A 904 36.37 -43.96 -19.30
C ASP A 904 37.37 -42.95 -19.87
N MET A 905 38.59 -42.84 -19.32
CA MET A 905 39.68 -42.06 -19.91
C MET A 905 40.02 -42.54 -21.33
N SER A 906 40.01 -43.86 -21.59
CA SER A 906 40.33 -44.42 -22.91
C SER A 906 39.35 -44.02 -24.03
N LYS A 907 38.20 -43.41 -23.68
CA LYS A 907 37.23 -42.88 -24.66
C LYS A 907 37.67 -41.54 -25.26
N TRP A 908 38.59 -40.81 -24.61
CA TRP A 908 39.00 -39.46 -25.01
C TRP A 908 40.52 -39.18 -24.86
N LEU A 909 41.28 -40.13 -24.31
CA LEU A 909 42.75 -40.16 -24.31
C LEU A 909 43.26 -41.44 -24.97
N SER A 910 44.44 -41.37 -25.58
CA SER A 910 45.14 -42.56 -26.07
C SER A 910 45.73 -43.38 -24.92
N TRP A 911 45.90 -44.69 -25.13
CA TRP A 911 46.52 -45.57 -24.13
C TRP A 911 47.94 -45.14 -23.76
N ASP A 912 48.72 -44.64 -24.72
CA ASP A 912 50.07 -44.11 -24.47
C ASP A 912 50.05 -42.91 -23.50
N GLU A 913 49.07 -42.02 -23.61
CA GLU A 913 48.89 -40.90 -22.69
C GLU A 913 48.47 -41.37 -21.30
N ILE A 914 47.57 -42.35 -21.22
CA ILE A 914 47.12 -42.92 -19.95
C ILE A 914 48.29 -43.61 -19.23
N GLU A 915 49.10 -44.39 -19.95
CA GLU A 915 50.29 -45.05 -19.40
C GLU A 915 51.33 -44.02 -18.93
N MET A 916 51.57 -42.96 -19.71
CA MET A 916 52.45 -41.85 -19.31
C MET A 916 51.98 -41.17 -18.02
N LEU A 917 50.68 -40.90 -17.89
CA LEU A 917 50.09 -40.31 -16.69
C LEU A 917 50.24 -41.22 -15.47
N GLN A 918 50.08 -42.54 -15.66
CA GLN A 918 50.31 -43.51 -14.58
C GLN A 918 51.77 -43.60 -14.15
N MET A 919 52.72 -43.48 -15.09
CA MET A 919 54.16 -43.54 -14.80
C MET A 919 54.67 -42.28 -14.10
N ARG A 920 54.16 -41.10 -14.44
CA ARG A 920 54.55 -39.81 -13.83
C ARG A 920 54.27 -39.70 -12.33
N LEU A 921 53.46 -40.61 -11.79
CA LEU A 921 53.00 -40.56 -10.43
C LEU A 921 53.42 -41.80 -9.60
N LYS A 922 54.27 -42.67 -10.18
CA LYS A 922 55.07 -43.66 -9.44
C LYS A 922 56.36 -43.00 -8.96
#